data_AF-A0A120G8W4-F1
#
_entry.id   AF-A0A120G8W4-F1
#
_cell.length_a   1.000
_cell.length_b   1.000
_cell.length_c   1.000
_cell.angle_alpha   90.00
_cell.angle_beta   90.00
_cell.angle_gamma   90.00
#
_symmetry.space_group_name_H-M   'P 1'
#
loop_
_entity.id
_entity.type
_entity.pdbx_description
1 polymer ?
#
loop_
_entity_poly.entity_id
_entity_poly.type
_entity_poly.pdbx_seq_one_letter_code
_entity_poly.pdbx_strand_id
1 'polypeptide(L)'
;MTDSHLRLLAQQGVIEPGLLKAALASQVTYRDWQQQPTTQKIEANKGISVARSRLAALLDRPLYDLDRLDLSATSTLQGRLQEQITAYLKQLADPVYAKEIGLLGERLLTPASTPQVRYSFTLFERTDDSARVRVQTDNTDQPFDINEGSKLELGSTAKLRVLTTYLQIIAELHERYGALTPAALKKVEVAEQDRLSRWAVDYLLQNPGKSLADMLEAALDRTYSASPGESFFTGGGLHRFHNFRNQDNGRNPSLRDALRESINLPFIRLMRDLVRYVTYTSANNSAQLLKDDSEPRRQEYLAQFADREGTAFLLKFWKKYQKKDTQARLETFLDSLHPTPIRLAAVHRYLLPDASRESFNSFLRARLAGTKGQQTLNDKRLDTLYDSYGPGAYDLPDQGYIAKVHPLDLWLMGYLLNHPDATFSEIVKASQFERQEVYSWLFKSRHQSARDGRIRTMLEIEAFLEIHQRWKAVGYPFDHLVPSLATAIGSSGDRPAALAELMGIILNDGVRIPVLRIDSLHFAAGTPYDTRLINAPDRARRVMPSEVATALRGALSQVVDAGTAKRVAGSFKHADGTPLAMGGKTGTGDNRIEAIGAGGRILSSKAINRTATFVFYIGERHFGTLTAFVPGSSAQGFTFTSALPVQVLKGMAPLLMPYLQGDEQNACVSSTGK
;
A
#
# COMPACT_ATOMS: atom_id res chain seq x y z
N MET A 1 23.88 -59.99 2.62
CA MET A 1 22.50 -60.00 2.08
C MET A 1 22.41 -59.29 0.73
N THR A 2 22.97 -58.07 0.59
CA THR A 2 22.97 -57.33 -0.68
C THR A 2 23.71 -58.07 -1.80
N ASP A 3 24.91 -58.56 -1.53
CA ASP A 3 25.73 -59.29 -2.52
C ASP A 3 25.07 -60.57 -3.04
N SER A 4 24.30 -61.27 -2.21
CA SER A 4 23.54 -62.45 -2.64
C SER A 4 22.38 -62.06 -3.56
N HIS A 5 21.71 -60.94 -3.30
CA HIS A 5 20.67 -60.42 -4.19
C HIS A 5 21.24 -59.92 -5.52
N LEU A 6 22.37 -59.21 -5.50
CA LEU A 6 23.04 -58.77 -6.74
C LEU A 6 23.38 -59.95 -7.65
N ARG A 7 23.88 -61.05 -7.09
CA ARG A 7 24.17 -62.27 -7.85
C ARG A 7 22.91 -62.91 -8.45
N LEU A 8 21.78 -62.93 -7.71
CA LEU A 8 20.50 -63.42 -8.22
C LEU A 8 19.94 -62.53 -9.35
N LEU A 9 20.04 -61.20 -9.20
CA LEU A 9 19.61 -60.26 -10.24
C LEU A 9 20.41 -60.42 -11.53
N ALA A 10 21.73 -60.64 -11.42
CA ALA A 10 22.57 -60.94 -12.58
C ALA A 10 22.23 -62.29 -13.21
N GLN A 11 21.96 -63.32 -12.38
CA GLN A 11 21.57 -64.65 -12.86
C GLN A 11 20.24 -64.63 -13.62
N GLN A 12 19.30 -63.74 -13.24
CA GLN A 12 18.03 -63.52 -13.92
C GLN A 12 18.10 -62.49 -15.06
N GLY A 13 19.30 -62.00 -15.40
CA GLY A 13 19.51 -61.05 -16.50
C GLY A 13 19.00 -59.63 -16.24
N VAL A 14 18.66 -59.28 -15.00
CA VAL A 14 18.17 -57.94 -14.62
C VAL A 14 19.29 -56.91 -14.61
N ILE A 15 20.53 -57.34 -14.30
CA ILE A 15 21.73 -56.50 -14.35
C ILE A 15 22.85 -57.19 -15.13
N GLU A 16 23.66 -56.41 -15.83
CA GLU A 16 24.79 -56.95 -16.60
C GLU A 16 25.93 -57.46 -15.69
N PRO A 17 26.71 -58.47 -16.15
CA PRO A 17 27.85 -58.99 -15.40
C PRO A 17 28.89 -57.93 -15.00
N GLY A 18 29.08 -56.90 -15.84
CA GLY A 18 29.96 -55.77 -15.55
C GLY A 18 29.50 -54.96 -14.33
N LEU A 19 28.20 -54.67 -14.24
CA LEU A 19 27.61 -53.95 -13.11
C LEU A 19 27.65 -54.79 -11.83
N LEU A 20 27.42 -56.11 -11.92
CA LEU A 20 27.58 -57.03 -10.80
C LEU A 20 29.01 -56.97 -10.23
N LYS A 21 30.02 -57.05 -11.10
CA LYS A 21 31.43 -57.02 -10.67
C LYS A 21 31.79 -55.70 -9.99
N ALA A 22 31.35 -54.57 -10.56
CA ALA A 22 31.57 -53.26 -9.97
C ALA A 22 30.87 -53.11 -8.61
N ALA A 23 29.62 -53.58 -8.49
CA ALA A 23 28.87 -53.51 -7.24
C ALA A 23 29.46 -54.39 -6.13
N LEU A 24 29.91 -55.61 -6.45
CA LEU A 24 30.57 -56.52 -5.48
C LEU A 24 31.97 -56.03 -5.07
N ALA A 25 32.66 -55.30 -5.94
CA ALA A 25 33.96 -54.70 -5.63
C ALA A 25 33.84 -53.38 -4.82
N SER A 26 32.64 -52.79 -4.77
CA SER A 26 32.39 -51.55 -4.04
C SER A 26 32.32 -51.81 -2.55
N GLN A 27 33.13 -51.10 -1.78
CA GLN A 27 33.03 -51.10 -0.32
C GLN A 27 32.17 -49.91 0.13
N VAL A 28 31.07 -50.21 0.84
CA VAL A 28 30.20 -49.18 1.40
C VAL A 28 30.83 -48.65 2.67
N THR A 29 31.29 -47.40 2.65
CA THR A 29 31.68 -46.67 3.86
C THR A 29 30.48 -45.89 4.38
N TYR A 30 30.06 -46.19 5.60
CA TYR A 30 29.00 -45.45 6.27
C TYR A 30 29.56 -44.20 6.95
N ARG A 31 28.71 -43.17 7.04
CA ARG A 31 29.00 -41.92 7.74
C ARG A 31 29.36 -42.18 9.20
N ASP A 32 30.51 -41.66 9.65
CA ASP A 32 30.87 -41.63 11.06
C ASP A 32 30.11 -40.47 11.73
N TRP A 33 29.12 -40.79 12.58
CA TRP A 33 28.29 -39.79 13.24
C TRP A 33 29.02 -38.94 14.29
N GLN A 34 30.18 -39.38 14.79
CA GLN A 34 30.99 -38.59 15.73
C GLN A 34 31.81 -37.54 14.97
N GLN A 35 32.42 -37.93 13.84
CA GLN A 35 33.19 -37.00 13.01
C GLN A 35 32.30 -36.14 12.11
N GLN A 36 31.13 -36.64 11.74
CA GLN A 36 30.18 -36.03 10.80
C GLN A 36 28.75 -36.07 11.37
N PRO A 37 28.43 -35.29 12.42
CA PRO A 37 27.12 -35.30 13.07
C PRO A 37 25.97 -35.00 12.08
N THR A 38 24.79 -35.56 12.35
CA THR A 38 23.54 -35.34 11.57
C THR A 38 23.08 -33.89 11.61
N THR A 39 23.29 -33.21 12.74
CA THR A 39 22.88 -31.82 12.97
C THR A 39 24.12 -30.94 13.11
N GLN A 40 24.34 -30.06 12.14
CA GLN A 40 25.31 -28.99 12.27
C GLN A 40 24.64 -27.77 12.92
N LYS A 41 25.29 -27.18 13.92
CA LYS A 41 24.80 -25.95 14.54
C LYS A 41 25.04 -24.81 13.55
N ILE A 42 23.95 -24.26 13.01
CA ILE A 42 24.02 -23.12 12.11
C ILE A 42 24.36 -21.87 12.93
N GLU A 43 25.37 -21.12 12.51
CA GLU A 43 25.70 -19.84 13.14
C GLU A 43 24.53 -18.87 13.03
N ALA A 44 24.10 -18.35 14.18
CA ALA A 44 22.95 -17.46 14.27
C ALA A 44 23.35 -16.00 13.93
N ASN A 45 23.67 -15.74 12.67
CA ASN A 45 23.77 -14.38 12.15
C ASN A 45 22.45 -13.99 11.46
N LYS A 46 21.97 -12.78 11.72
CA LYS A 46 20.77 -12.20 11.09
C LYS A 46 20.81 -12.26 9.55
N GLY A 47 21.97 -12.02 8.93
CA GLY A 47 22.13 -12.14 7.48
C GLY A 47 21.88 -13.57 6.96
N ILE A 48 22.41 -14.57 7.67
CA ILE A 48 22.18 -15.99 7.37
C ILE A 48 20.70 -16.35 7.56
N SER A 49 20.08 -15.89 8.65
CA SER A 49 18.65 -16.12 8.91
C SER A 49 17.75 -15.52 7.83
N VAL A 50 18.06 -14.32 7.34
CA VAL A 50 17.34 -13.68 6.22
C VAL A 50 17.52 -14.50 4.94
N ALA A 51 18.75 -14.85 4.57
CA ALA A 51 19.02 -15.64 3.37
C ALA A 51 18.32 -17.02 3.41
N ARG A 52 18.36 -17.70 4.56
CA ARG A 52 17.70 -19.00 4.76
C ARG A 52 16.18 -18.92 4.67
N SER A 53 15.58 -17.92 5.31
CA SER A 53 14.12 -17.70 5.24
C SER A 53 13.67 -17.44 3.80
N ARG A 54 14.49 -16.74 3.01
CA ARG A 54 14.24 -16.51 1.58
C ARG A 54 14.40 -17.78 0.76
N LEU A 55 15.43 -18.56 1.04
CA LEU A 55 15.67 -19.80 0.33
C LEU A 55 14.55 -20.82 0.58
N ALA A 56 14.07 -20.91 1.82
CA ALA A 56 12.89 -21.68 2.20
C ALA A 56 11.65 -21.26 1.40
N ALA A 57 11.38 -19.95 1.32
CA ALA A 57 10.25 -19.44 0.54
C ALA A 57 10.43 -19.65 -0.98
N LEU A 58 11.65 -19.51 -1.51
CA LEU A 58 11.96 -19.69 -2.93
C LEU A 58 11.75 -21.14 -3.39
N LEU A 59 12.12 -22.10 -2.54
CA LEU A 59 12.00 -23.54 -2.82
C LEU A 59 10.67 -24.13 -2.35
N ASP A 60 9.81 -23.32 -1.72
CA ASP A 60 8.57 -23.75 -1.08
C ASP A 60 8.79 -24.93 -0.11
N ARG A 61 9.78 -24.76 0.78
CA ARG A 61 10.17 -25.78 1.77
C ARG A 61 10.29 -25.18 3.17
N PRO A 62 9.88 -25.91 4.23
CA PRO A 62 10.19 -25.52 5.59
C PRO A 62 11.71 -25.58 5.81
N LEU A 63 12.22 -24.81 6.78
CA LEU A 63 13.66 -24.80 7.12
C LEU A 63 14.21 -26.20 7.44
N TYR A 64 13.37 -27.06 8.03
CA TYR A 64 13.73 -28.46 8.32
C TYR A 64 14.05 -29.28 7.06
N ASP A 65 13.30 -29.10 5.98
CA ASP A 65 13.54 -29.77 4.71
C ASP A 65 14.73 -29.12 4.00
N LEU A 66 14.85 -27.79 4.08
CA LEU A 66 15.96 -27.04 3.51
C LEU A 66 17.31 -27.53 4.05
N ASP A 67 17.41 -27.80 5.35
CA ASP A 67 18.61 -28.31 6.01
C ASP A 67 18.99 -29.74 5.59
N ARG A 68 18.13 -30.42 4.83
CA ARG A 68 18.35 -31.78 4.31
C ARG A 68 18.62 -31.82 2.81
N LEU A 69 18.58 -30.67 2.14
CA LEU A 69 18.96 -30.58 0.73
C LEU A 69 20.48 -30.54 0.62
N ASP A 70 21.02 -31.32 -0.32
CA ASP A 70 22.37 -31.10 -0.81
C ASP A 70 22.36 -29.88 -1.73
N LEU A 71 22.43 -28.71 -1.11
CA LEU A 71 22.28 -27.42 -1.75
C LEU A 71 23.28 -26.42 -1.17
N SER A 72 24.08 -25.83 -2.06
CA SER A 72 24.84 -24.62 -1.77
C SER A 72 24.15 -23.40 -2.38
N ALA A 73 24.01 -22.33 -1.60
CA ALA A 73 23.38 -21.09 -2.05
C ALA A 73 24.27 -19.88 -1.74
N THR A 74 24.36 -18.96 -2.70
CA THR A 74 25.13 -17.71 -2.55
C THR A 74 24.18 -16.54 -2.39
N SER A 75 24.39 -15.74 -1.35
CA SER A 75 23.62 -14.51 -1.10
C SER A 75 24.34 -13.29 -1.67
N THR A 76 23.58 -12.27 -2.08
CA THR A 76 24.13 -10.98 -2.52
C THR A 76 24.59 -10.10 -1.36
N LEU A 77 24.18 -10.44 -0.13
CA LEU A 77 24.42 -9.66 1.08
C LEU A 77 25.92 -9.56 1.38
N GLN A 78 26.36 -8.37 1.76
CA GLN A 78 27.72 -8.12 2.23
C GLN A 78 27.78 -8.38 3.74
N GLY A 79 28.29 -9.55 4.13
CA GLY A 79 28.23 -10.03 5.52
C GLY A 79 28.81 -9.04 6.53
N ARG A 80 30.03 -8.56 6.28
CA ARG A 80 30.71 -7.60 7.18
C ARG A 80 29.97 -6.27 7.28
N LEU A 81 29.57 -5.71 6.15
CA LEU A 81 28.81 -4.46 6.11
C LEU A 81 27.46 -4.62 6.83
N GLN A 82 26.77 -5.75 6.63
CA GLN A 82 25.53 -6.08 7.31
C GLN A 82 25.71 -6.12 8.83
N GLU A 83 26.77 -6.73 9.35
CA GLU A 83 27.09 -6.76 10.78
C GLU A 83 27.36 -5.37 11.34
N GLN A 84 28.19 -4.58 10.66
CA GLN A 84 28.53 -3.20 11.07
C GLN A 84 27.29 -2.32 11.14
N ILE A 85 26.43 -2.36 10.12
CA ILE A 85 25.20 -1.57 10.09
C ILE A 85 24.20 -2.07 11.15
N THR A 86 24.12 -3.39 11.39
CA THR A 86 23.27 -3.94 12.44
C THR A 86 23.72 -3.46 13.82
N ALA A 87 25.02 -3.51 14.11
CA ALA A 87 25.59 -3.03 15.36
C ALA A 87 25.33 -1.53 15.55
N TYR A 88 25.56 -0.72 14.52
CA TYR A 88 25.27 0.71 14.52
C TYR A 88 23.79 0.99 14.86
N LEU A 89 22.85 0.32 14.18
CA LEU A 89 21.42 0.52 14.42
C LEU A 89 20.98 0.11 15.84
N LYS A 90 21.59 -0.92 16.41
CA LYS A 90 21.35 -1.33 17.81
C LYS A 90 21.89 -0.30 18.79
N GLN A 91 23.06 0.28 18.51
CA GLN A 91 23.67 1.31 19.36
C GLN A 91 22.86 2.60 19.43
N LEU A 92 22.01 2.88 18.43
CA LEU A 92 21.10 4.05 18.47
C LEU A 92 20.09 3.99 19.62
N ALA A 93 19.90 2.85 20.28
CA ALA A 93 19.06 2.75 21.49
C ALA A 93 19.73 3.40 22.72
N ASP A 94 21.05 3.57 22.71
CA ASP A 94 21.81 4.24 23.78
C ASP A 94 21.65 5.78 23.66
N PRO A 95 21.06 6.46 24.66
CA PRO A 95 20.89 7.92 24.63
C PRO A 95 22.19 8.71 24.51
N VAL A 96 23.32 8.20 25.03
CA VAL A 96 24.63 8.87 24.94
C VAL A 96 25.09 8.87 23.49
N TYR A 97 25.12 7.70 22.87
CA TYR A 97 25.48 7.56 21.46
C TYR A 97 24.51 8.28 20.52
N ALA A 98 23.20 8.19 20.80
CA ALA A 98 22.18 8.92 20.05
C ALA A 98 22.39 10.44 20.11
N LYS A 99 22.89 10.97 21.23
CA LYS A 99 23.28 12.38 21.34
C LYS A 99 24.50 12.72 20.48
N GLU A 100 25.53 11.88 20.51
CA GLU A 100 26.76 12.05 19.70
C GLU A 100 26.46 12.10 18.20
N ILE A 101 25.57 11.23 17.73
CA ILE A 101 25.11 11.17 16.33
C ILE A 101 24.07 12.27 16.01
N GLY A 102 23.62 13.04 17.00
CA GLY A 102 22.70 14.17 16.83
C GLY A 102 21.24 13.78 16.62
N LEU A 103 20.80 12.65 17.20
CA LEU A 103 19.42 12.17 17.17
C LEU A 103 18.53 12.77 18.27
N LEU A 104 19.08 13.53 19.20
CA LEU A 104 18.33 14.19 20.26
C LEU A 104 18.01 15.65 19.90
N GLY A 105 16.77 16.09 20.12
CA GLY A 105 16.36 17.47 19.90
C GLY A 105 14.89 17.66 19.55
N GLU A 106 14.51 18.91 19.28
CA GLU A 106 13.15 19.26 18.88
C GLU A 106 12.77 18.56 17.57
N ARG A 107 11.62 17.86 17.54
CA ARG A 107 11.15 17.02 16.40
C ARG A 107 12.14 15.92 16.00
N LEU A 108 13.00 15.50 16.92
CA LEU A 108 13.81 14.28 16.88
C LEU A 108 13.42 13.40 18.09
N LEU A 109 14.39 12.83 18.81
CA LEU A 109 14.16 11.98 19.98
C LEU A 109 14.49 12.67 21.30
N THR A 110 14.00 12.06 22.38
CA THR A 110 14.42 12.36 23.75
C THR A 110 15.23 11.17 24.29
N PRO A 111 16.05 11.36 25.34
CA PRO A 111 16.77 10.25 25.95
C PRO A 111 15.86 9.06 26.31
N ALA A 112 14.68 9.33 26.86
CA ALA A 112 13.72 8.29 27.27
C ALA A 112 13.01 7.60 26.08
N SER A 113 12.88 8.27 24.94
CA SER A 113 12.17 7.71 23.76
C SER A 113 13.08 6.92 22.82
N THR A 114 14.40 7.08 22.97
CA THR A 114 15.42 6.50 22.09
C THR A 114 15.34 4.97 21.97
N PRO A 115 15.22 4.19 23.08
CA PRO A 115 15.15 2.72 22.99
C PRO A 115 13.85 2.18 22.34
N GLN A 116 12.83 3.02 22.17
CA GLN A 116 11.51 2.60 21.69
C GLN A 116 11.39 2.65 20.17
N VAL A 117 12.38 3.25 19.48
CA VAL A 117 12.34 3.43 18.02
C VAL A 117 12.95 2.22 17.33
N ARG A 118 12.20 1.66 16.38
CA ARG A 118 12.69 0.59 15.51
C ARG A 118 13.25 1.23 14.24
N TYR A 119 14.49 0.89 13.90
CA TYR A 119 15.15 1.34 12.68
C TYR A 119 15.34 0.17 11.74
N SER A 120 15.13 0.45 10.47
CA SER A 120 15.24 -0.52 9.39
C SER A 120 15.98 0.10 8.22
N PHE A 121 16.96 -0.61 7.67
CA PHE A 121 17.82 -0.14 6.60
C PHE A 121 17.97 -1.18 5.50
N THR A 122 17.84 -0.76 4.25
CA THR A 122 18.14 -1.58 3.08
C THR A 122 18.99 -0.80 2.09
N LEU A 123 20.07 -1.43 1.63
CA LEU A 123 20.95 -0.90 0.58
C LEU A 123 20.98 -1.88 -0.59
N PHE A 124 20.75 -1.35 -1.77
CA PHE A 124 20.88 -2.04 -3.06
C PHE A 124 22.07 -1.46 -3.82
N GLU A 125 22.70 -2.31 -4.62
CA GLU A 125 23.67 -1.92 -5.63
C GLU A 125 23.15 -2.32 -7.00
N ARG A 126 23.09 -1.36 -7.91
CA ARG A 126 22.81 -1.57 -9.32
C ARG A 126 24.05 -2.13 -10.00
N THR A 127 23.87 -3.27 -10.62
CA THR A 127 24.79 -3.88 -11.58
C THR A 127 24.15 -3.85 -12.97
N ASP A 128 24.86 -4.33 -13.99
CA ASP A 128 24.38 -4.28 -15.37
C ASP A 128 23.12 -5.12 -15.60
N ASP A 129 22.96 -6.22 -14.87
CA ASP A 129 21.88 -7.19 -15.05
C ASP A 129 20.83 -7.17 -13.91
N SER A 130 21.14 -6.55 -12.77
CA SER A 130 20.35 -6.70 -11.56
C SER A 130 20.58 -5.62 -10.51
N ALA A 131 19.60 -5.47 -9.62
CA ALA A 131 19.71 -4.73 -8.37
C ALA A 131 20.01 -5.72 -7.24
N ARG A 132 21.26 -5.77 -6.78
CA ARG A 132 21.71 -6.69 -5.73
C ARG A 132 21.46 -6.09 -4.36
N VAL A 133 20.80 -6.82 -3.46
CA VAL A 133 20.64 -6.40 -2.06
C VAL A 133 21.97 -6.60 -1.33
N ARG A 134 22.56 -5.53 -0.83
CA ARG A 134 23.86 -5.56 -0.15
C ARG A 134 23.73 -5.53 1.35
N VAL A 135 22.74 -4.80 1.85
CA VAL A 135 22.41 -4.76 3.28
C VAL A 135 20.90 -4.82 3.42
N GLN A 136 20.41 -5.69 4.31
CA GLN A 136 19.01 -5.73 4.71
C GLN A 136 18.94 -6.08 6.20
N THR A 137 18.80 -5.07 7.04
CA THR A 137 18.83 -5.25 8.50
C THR A 137 17.97 -4.21 9.23
N ASP A 138 17.75 -4.48 10.52
CA ASP A 138 16.99 -3.64 11.45
C ASP A 138 17.53 -3.85 12.88
N ASN A 139 17.14 -2.98 13.82
CA ASN A 139 17.56 -3.05 15.22
C ASN A 139 16.68 -3.95 16.12
N THR A 140 15.80 -4.76 15.55
CA THR A 140 14.95 -5.69 16.28
C THR A 140 15.47 -7.12 16.20
N ASP A 141 15.23 -7.91 17.23
CA ASP A 141 15.51 -9.35 17.22
C ASP A 141 14.28 -10.17 16.76
N GLN A 142 13.35 -9.54 16.04
CA GLN A 142 12.13 -10.18 15.55
C GLN A 142 12.34 -10.79 14.14
N PRO A 143 11.69 -11.92 13.83
CA PRO A 143 11.70 -12.48 12.47
C PRO A 143 11.01 -11.59 11.41
N PHE A 144 10.17 -10.65 11.87
CA PHE A 144 9.37 -9.78 11.02
C PHE A 144 10.19 -8.60 10.48
N ASP A 145 10.41 -8.58 9.17
CA ASP A 145 11.09 -7.47 8.48
C ASP A 145 10.11 -6.34 8.13
N ILE A 146 10.31 -5.18 8.75
CA ILE A 146 9.50 -3.96 8.53
C ILE A 146 9.59 -3.49 7.06
N ASN A 147 10.70 -3.73 6.36
CA ASN A 147 10.90 -3.29 4.98
C ASN A 147 10.00 -4.01 3.97
N GLU A 148 9.65 -5.26 4.24
CA GLU A 148 8.96 -6.14 3.29
C GLU A 148 7.59 -6.61 3.76
N GLY A 149 7.39 -6.81 5.06
CA GLY A 149 6.17 -7.39 5.62
C GLY A 149 5.05 -6.40 5.94
N SER A 150 5.29 -5.09 5.84
CA SER A 150 4.35 -4.07 6.34
C SER A 150 3.78 -3.17 5.25
N LYS A 151 2.45 -2.98 5.25
CA LYS A 151 1.81 -1.81 4.62
C LYS A 151 1.88 -0.64 5.59
N LEU A 152 2.76 0.32 5.33
CA LEU A 152 2.98 1.47 6.19
C LEU A 152 2.44 2.74 5.53
N GLU A 153 1.81 3.60 6.32
CA GLU A 153 1.57 4.99 5.91
C GLU A 153 2.91 5.73 5.98
N LEU A 154 3.57 5.90 4.84
CA LEU A 154 4.88 6.55 4.74
C LEU A 154 4.78 8.07 4.46
N GLY A 155 3.56 8.60 4.47
CA GLY A 155 3.27 10.02 4.32
C GLY A 155 3.75 10.58 2.98
N SER A 156 4.54 11.66 3.06
CA SER A 156 4.99 12.42 1.88
C SER A 156 5.94 11.69 0.92
N THR A 157 6.37 10.45 1.19
CA THR A 157 7.07 9.65 0.18
C THR A 157 6.17 9.35 -1.02
N ALA A 158 4.84 9.29 -0.83
CA ALA A 158 3.86 9.07 -1.91
C ALA A 158 3.92 10.13 -3.02
N LYS A 159 4.40 11.34 -2.71
CA LYS A 159 4.62 12.42 -3.68
C LYS A 159 5.57 12.01 -4.82
N LEU A 160 6.52 11.11 -4.55
CA LEU A 160 7.39 10.56 -5.59
C LEU A 160 6.60 9.76 -6.63
N ARG A 161 5.67 8.90 -6.19
CA ARG A 161 4.82 8.14 -7.12
C ARG A 161 3.88 9.05 -7.90
N VAL A 162 3.27 10.04 -7.24
CA VAL A 162 2.43 11.04 -7.91
C VAL A 162 3.21 11.82 -8.97
N LEU A 163 4.42 12.28 -8.63
CA LEU A 163 5.26 13.01 -9.57
C LEU A 163 5.71 12.13 -10.75
N THR A 164 6.05 10.87 -10.48
CA THR A 164 6.40 9.88 -11.51
C THR A 164 5.24 9.70 -12.49
N THR A 165 4.03 9.45 -11.98
CA THR A 165 2.82 9.32 -12.82
C THR A 165 2.55 10.59 -13.62
N TYR A 166 2.71 11.75 -13.01
CA TYR A 166 2.53 13.03 -13.68
C TYR A 166 3.49 13.21 -14.85
N LEU A 167 4.79 12.98 -14.65
CA LEU A 167 5.79 13.15 -15.71
C LEU A 167 5.67 12.11 -16.82
N GLN A 168 5.24 10.88 -16.51
CA GLN A 168 4.89 9.89 -17.54
C GLN A 168 3.72 10.37 -18.41
N ILE A 169 2.68 10.94 -17.80
CA ILE A 169 1.55 11.53 -18.55
C ILE A 169 2.01 12.72 -19.40
N ILE A 170 2.91 13.57 -18.91
CA ILE A 170 3.48 14.66 -19.73
C ILE A 170 4.25 14.09 -20.92
N ALA A 171 4.99 12.99 -20.75
CA ALA A 171 5.67 12.33 -21.86
C ALA A 171 4.68 11.75 -22.87
N GLU A 172 3.61 11.09 -22.43
CA GLU A 172 2.53 10.58 -23.29
C GLU A 172 1.83 11.72 -24.07
N LEU A 173 1.66 12.88 -23.43
CA LEU A 173 1.10 14.07 -24.06
C LEU A 173 2.04 14.70 -25.09
N HIS A 174 3.35 14.75 -24.81
CA HIS A 174 4.36 15.18 -25.77
C HIS A 174 4.43 14.24 -26.97
N GLU A 175 4.39 12.92 -26.76
CA GLU A 175 4.34 11.93 -27.84
C GLU A 175 3.11 12.14 -28.73
N ARG A 176 1.95 12.39 -28.12
CA ARG A 176 0.68 12.59 -28.85
C ARG A 176 0.64 13.89 -29.66
N TYR A 177 1.18 14.98 -29.12
CA TYR A 177 0.95 16.33 -29.65
C TYR A 177 2.21 17.03 -30.17
N GLY A 178 3.41 16.59 -29.78
CA GLY A 178 4.67 17.28 -30.05
C GLY A 178 5.05 17.35 -31.52
N ALA A 179 4.59 16.40 -32.34
CA ALA A 179 4.80 16.38 -33.79
C ALA A 179 3.74 17.15 -34.59
N LEU A 180 2.67 17.64 -33.94
CA LEU A 180 1.59 18.34 -34.62
C LEU A 180 1.98 19.78 -34.97
N THR A 181 1.52 20.26 -36.13
CA THR A 181 1.68 21.67 -36.50
C THR A 181 0.82 22.58 -35.61
N PRO A 182 1.17 23.86 -35.44
CA PRO A 182 0.34 24.80 -34.68
C PRO A 182 -1.12 24.89 -35.17
N ALA A 183 -1.35 24.72 -36.47
CA ALA A 183 -2.70 24.69 -37.04
C ALA A 183 -3.49 23.43 -36.64
N ALA A 184 -2.82 22.28 -36.52
CA ALA A 184 -3.44 21.04 -36.04
C ALA A 184 -3.69 21.09 -34.52
N LEU A 185 -2.74 21.62 -33.74
CA LEU A 185 -2.88 21.79 -32.27
C LEU A 185 -4.10 22.65 -31.90
N LYS A 186 -4.37 23.73 -32.65
CA LYS A 186 -5.56 24.58 -32.44
C LYS A 186 -6.89 23.85 -32.65
N LYS A 187 -6.89 22.72 -33.36
CA LYS A 187 -8.08 21.90 -33.62
C LYS A 187 -8.25 20.76 -32.60
N VAL A 188 -7.30 20.57 -31.70
CA VAL A 188 -7.38 19.53 -30.67
C VAL A 188 -8.45 19.93 -29.65
N GLU A 189 -9.52 19.14 -29.59
CA GLU A 189 -10.56 19.32 -28.58
C GLU A 189 -10.11 18.70 -27.26
N VAL A 190 -9.99 19.53 -26.23
CA VAL A 190 -9.63 19.10 -24.88
C VAL A 190 -10.79 19.36 -23.92
N ALA A 191 -11.17 18.35 -23.14
CA ALA A 191 -12.18 18.51 -22.10
C ALA A 191 -11.83 19.65 -21.13
N GLU A 192 -12.80 20.46 -20.70
CA GLU A 192 -12.56 21.63 -19.83
C GLU A 192 -11.86 21.27 -18.50
N GLN A 193 -12.18 20.11 -17.96
CA GLN A 193 -11.61 19.62 -16.70
C GLN A 193 -10.26 18.91 -16.88
N ASP A 194 -9.89 18.53 -18.10
CA ASP A 194 -8.56 18.02 -18.40
C ASP A 194 -7.56 19.17 -18.50
N ARG A 195 -7.00 19.53 -17.35
CA ARG A 195 -6.02 20.60 -17.21
C ARG A 195 -4.63 20.19 -17.70
N LEU A 196 -4.32 18.90 -17.75
CA LEU A 196 -3.01 18.41 -18.16
C LEU A 196 -2.87 18.42 -19.68
N SER A 197 -3.83 17.86 -20.41
CA SER A 197 -3.83 17.91 -21.88
C SER A 197 -3.93 19.34 -22.38
N ARG A 198 -4.73 20.20 -21.73
CA ARG A 198 -4.84 21.61 -22.11
C ARG A 198 -3.51 22.33 -21.96
N TRP A 199 -2.86 22.18 -20.80
CA TRP A 199 -1.54 22.76 -20.58
C TRP A 199 -0.51 22.26 -21.60
N ALA A 200 -0.53 20.96 -21.93
CA ALA A 200 0.37 20.37 -22.91
C ALA A 200 0.20 20.97 -24.32
N VAL A 201 -1.05 21.09 -24.79
CA VAL A 201 -1.36 21.72 -26.08
C VAL A 201 -0.96 23.19 -26.09
N ASP A 202 -1.29 23.94 -25.03
CA ASP A 202 -0.95 25.35 -24.91
C ASP A 202 0.57 25.58 -24.90
N TYR A 203 1.32 24.73 -24.17
CA TYR A 203 2.78 24.79 -24.12
C TYR A 203 3.42 24.56 -25.50
N LEU A 204 2.96 23.55 -26.23
CA LEU A 204 3.47 23.21 -27.56
C LEU A 204 3.08 24.24 -28.63
N LEU A 205 1.91 24.89 -28.48
CA LEU A 205 1.52 26.03 -29.32
C LEU A 205 2.44 27.23 -29.14
N GLN A 206 2.85 27.51 -27.89
CA GLN A 206 3.74 28.62 -27.57
C GLN A 206 5.21 28.30 -27.84
N ASN A 207 5.58 27.02 -27.82
CA ASN A 207 6.96 26.56 -28.00
C ASN A 207 7.07 25.43 -29.04
N PRO A 208 6.84 25.72 -30.33
CA PRO A 208 6.91 24.70 -31.38
C PRO A 208 8.29 24.04 -31.46
N GLY A 209 8.32 22.71 -31.62
CA GLY A 209 9.56 21.95 -31.81
C GLY A 209 10.40 21.72 -30.54
N LYS A 210 9.89 22.07 -29.34
CA LYS A 210 10.57 21.75 -28.08
C LYS A 210 10.66 20.25 -27.81
N SER A 211 11.79 19.84 -27.24
CA SER A 211 12.04 18.45 -26.89
C SER A 211 11.19 18.00 -25.71
N LEU A 212 11.09 16.68 -25.50
CA LEU A 212 10.44 16.12 -24.31
C LEU A 212 11.13 16.62 -23.03
N ALA A 213 12.45 16.71 -23.02
CA ALA A 213 13.22 17.20 -21.87
C ALA A 213 12.83 18.64 -21.51
N ASP A 214 12.72 19.55 -22.50
CA ASP A 214 12.27 20.93 -22.27
C ASP A 214 10.87 20.98 -21.66
N MET A 215 9.95 20.14 -22.15
CA MET A 215 8.58 20.09 -21.67
C MET A 215 8.48 19.51 -20.25
N LEU A 216 9.30 18.52 -19.91
CA LEU A 216 9.37 17.95 -18.55
C LEU A 216 9.94 18.95 -17.54
N GLU A 217 10.94 19.73 -17.93
CA GLU A 217 11.49 20.79 -17.08
C GLU A 217 10.43 21.88 -16.82
N ALA A 218 9.71 22.32 -17.87
CA ALA A 218 8.60 23.26 -17.74
C ALA A 218 7.42 22.69 -16.92
N ALA A 219 7.15 21.39 -17.04
CA ALA A 219 6.13 20.69 -16.25
C ALA A 219 6.45 20.70 -14.76
N LEU A 220 7.71 20.54 -14.39
CA LEU A 220 8.19 20.62 -13.01
C LEU A 220 8.11 22.05 -12.43
N ASP A 221 8.18 23.06 -13.29
CA ASP A 221 8.10 24.47 -12.90
C ASP A 221 6.66 24.99 -12.79
N ARG A 222 5.66 24.19 -13.17
CA ARG A 222 4.25 24.54 -12.98
C ARG A 222 3.95 24.80 -11.51
N THR A 223 3.27 25.92 -11.27
CA THR A 223 2.93 26.35 -9.92
C THR A 223 1.55 25.88 -9.51
N TYR A 224 1.41 25.49 -8.25
CA TYR A 224 0.13 25.11 -7.66
C TYR A 224 -0.10 25.84 -6.35
N SER A 225 -1.34 26.23 -6.07
CA SER A 225 -1.64 26.87 -4.80
C SER A 225 -1.43 25.93 -3.61
N ALA A 226 -0.80 26.46 -2.57
CA ALA A 226 -0.69 25.81 -1.27
C ALA A 226 -1.80 26.25 -0.30
N SER A 227 -2.84 26.96 -0.76
CA SER A 227 -3.93 27.44 0.10
C SER A 227 -4.87 26.32 0.58
N PRO A 228 -5.17 26.24 1.89
CA PRO A 228 -6.14 25.29 2.47
C PRO A 228 -7.60 25.77 2.33
N GLY A 229 -7.85 26.91 1.69
CA GLY A 229 -9.21 27.46 1.56
C GLY A 229 -10.14 26.67 0.63
N GLU A 230 -9.59 25.78 -0.20
CA GLU A 230 -10.37 24.92 -1.10
C GLU A 230 -10.87 23.67 -0.38
N SER A 231 -12.11 23.28 -0.67
CA SER A 231 -12.67 21.98 -0.24
C SER A 231 -12.73 21.04 -1.45
N PHE A 232 -12.38 19.77 -1.25
CA PHE A 232 -12.23 18.77 -2.30
C PHE A 232 -13.24 17.64 -2.08
N PHE A 233 -14.07 17.35 -3.07
CA PHE A 233 -14.90 16.14 -3.03
C PHE A 233 -14.07 14.94 -3.50
N THR A 234 -13.78 14.01 -2.60
CA THR A 234 -12.90 12.86 -2.81
C THR A 234 -13.15 11.79 -1.75
N GLY A 235 -12.87 10.51 -2.02
CA GLY A 235 -13.07 9.42 -1.05
C GLY A 235 -14.54 9.26 -0.62
N GLY A 236 -15.48 9.68 -1.47
CA GLY A 236 -16.92 9.66 -1.20
C GLY A 236 -17.47 10.82 -0.36
N GLY A 237 -16.64 11.81 0.00
CA GLY A 237 -17.05 12.93 0.85
C GLY A 237 -16.33 14.25 0.57
N LEU A 238 -16.68 15.29 1.32
CA LEU A 238 -16.00 16.58 1.25
C LEU A 238 -14.83 16.60 2.24
N HIS A 239 -13.62 16.86 1.74
CA HIS A 239 -12.39 16.94 2.51
C HIS A 239 -11.79 18.35 2.44
N ARG A 240 -11.14 18.76 3.53
CA ARG A 240 -10.19 19.87 3.54
C ARG A 240 -8.83 19.33 3.92
N PHE A 241 -7.81 19.77 3.19
CA PHE A 241 -6.43 19.36 3.40
C PHE A 241 -5.62 20.53 3.93
N HIS A 242 -4.57 20.23 4.69
CA HIS A 242 -3.69 21.22 5.30
C HIS A 242 -2.22 20.90 4.96
N ASN A 243 -1.40 21.95 4.89
CA ASN A 243 0.05 21.78 4.85
C ASN A 243 0.58 21.43 6.24
N PHE A 244 1.72 20.74 6.28
CA PHE A 244 2.42 20.47 7.54
C PHE A 244 2.85 21.77 8.24
N ARG A 245 3.26 22.79 7.48
CA ARG A 245 3.60 24.13 8.01
C ARG A 245 2.56 25.13 7.53
N ASN A 246 1.93 25.84 8.47
CA ASN A 246 0.94 26.87 8.14
C ASN A 246 1.53 28.06 7.37
N GLN A 247 2.84 28.28 7.49
CA GLN A 247 3.58 29.31 6.74
C GLN A 247 3.51 29.09 5.22
N ASP A 248 3.29 27.84 4.78
CA ASP A 248 3.18 27.52 3.37
C ASP A 248 1.81 27.89 2.77
N ASN A 249 0.79 28.13 3.60
CA ASN A 249 -0.60 28.27 3.17
C ASN A 249 -0.83 29.45 2.19
N GLY A 250 0.02 30.47 2.19
CA GLY A 250 -0.09 31.62 1.28
C GLY A 250 0.69 31.48 -0.04
N ARG A 251 1.41 30.37 -0.26
CA ARG A 251 2.38 30.24 -1.37
C ARG A 251 1.75 29.63 -2.63
N ASN A 252 2.36 29.90 -3.78
CA ASN A 252 2.11 29.22 -5.05
C ASN A 252 3.44 28.60 -5.58
N PRO A 253 4.01 27.59 -4.89
CA PRO A 253 5.29 27.00 -5.26
C PRO A 253 5.22 26.28 -6.61
N SER A 254 6.36 26.16 -7.29
CA SER A 254 6.56 25.18 -8.35
C SER A 254 6.42 23.75 -7.82
N LEU A 255 6.21 22.75 -8.69
CA LEU A 255 6.22 21.35 -8.25
C LEU A 255 7.60 20.94 -7.70
N ARG A 256 8.70 21.50 -8.20
CA ARG A 256 10.05 21.30 -7.63
C ARG A 256 10.12 21.78 -6.19
N ASP A 257 9.73 23.02 -5.93
CA ASP A 257 9.76 23.59 -4.58
C ASP A 257 8.83 22.83 -3.64
N ALA A 258 7.64 22.46 -4.11
CA ALA A 258 6.69 21.68 -3.36
C ALA A 258 7.22 20.27 -3.03
N LEU A 259 7.98 19.64 -3.92
CA LEU A 259 8.65 18.36 -3.65
C LEU A 259 9.79 18.54 -2.64
N ARG A 260 10.66 19.53 -2.88
CA ARG A 260 11.85 19.89 -2.08
C ARG A 260 11.48 20.15 -0.62
N GLU A 261 10.48 20.99 -0.41
CA GLU A 261 10.02 21.43 0.92
C GLU A 261 8.87 20.54 1.45
N SER A 262 8.42 19.59 0.64
CA SER A 262 7.36 18.63 0.96
C SER A 262 6.02 19.30 1.35
N ILE A 263 5.60 20.29 0.57
CA ILE A 263 4.32 21.00 0.73
C ILE A 263 3.17 20.09 0.23
N ASN A 264 2.06 20.00 0.96
CA ASN A 264 1.02 18.99 0.71
C ASN A 264 0.03 19.39 -0.38
N LEU A 265 -0.50 20.60 -0.28
CA LEU A 265 -1.62 21.05 -1.08
C LEU A 265 -1.34 21.13 -2.60
N PRO A 266 -0.14 21.50 -3.07
CA PRO A 266 0.26 21.34 -4.47
C PRO A 266 0.08 19.90 -5.00
N PHE A 267 0.45 18.90 -4.20
CA PHE A 267 0.34 17.48 -4.59
C PHE A 267 -1.10 16.95 -4.52
N ILE A 268 -1.93 17.45 -3.61
CA ILE A 268 -3.38 17.16 -3.60
C ILE A 268 -4.03 17.66 -4.91
N ARG A 269 -3.67 18.88 -5.34
CA ARG A 269 -4.18 19.46 -6.58
C ARG A 269 -3.62 18.78 -7.83
N LEU A 270 -2.35 18.40 -7.81
CA LEU A 270 -1.75 17.59 -8.86
C LEU A 270 -2.48 16.24 -8.97
N MET A 271 -2.74 15.56 -7.86
CA MET A 271 -3.48 14.31 -7.83
C MET A 271 -4.89 14.45 -8.40
N ARG A 272 -5.58 15.57 -8.11
CA ARG A 272 -6.87 15.90 -8.71
C ARG A 272 -6.76 16.04 -10.23
N ASP A 273 -5.71 16.70 -10.71
CA ASP A 273 -5.47 16.85 -12.14
C ASP A 273 -5.16 15.50 -12.82
N LEU A 274 -4.44 14.59 -12.15
CA LEU A 274 -4.22 13.22 -12.62
C LEU A 274 -5.52 12.41 -12.70
N VAL A 275 -6.34 12.44 -11.64
CA VAL A 275 -7.66 11.79 -11.62
C VAL A 275 -8.52 12.32 -12.76
N ARG A 276 -8.55 13.64 -12.96
CA ARG A 276 -9.30 14.25 -14.07
C ARG A 276 -8.74 13.81 -15.42
N TYR A 277 -7.43 13.90 -15.65
CA TYR A 277 -6.83 13.46 -16.91
C TYR A 277 -7.28 12.04 -17.27
N VAL A 278 -7.16 11.11 -16.33
CA VAL A 278 -7.61 9.73 -16.51
C VAL A 278 -9.11 9.69 -16.84
N THR A 279 -9.97 10.26 -15.99
CA THR A 279 -11.43 10.26 -16.19
C THR A 279 -11.86 10.82 -17.56
N TYR A 280 -11.16 11.83 -18.08
CA TYR A 280 -11.53 12.52 -19.32
C TYR A 280 -10.83 11.99 -20.58
N THR A 281 -9.80 11.14 -20.45
CA THR A 281 -9.06 10.57 -21.59
C THR A 281 -9.23 9.07 -21.77
N SER A 282 -9.76 8.34 -20.77
CA SER A 282 -10.10 6.93 -20.93
C SER A 282 -11.12 6.71 -22.06
N ALA A 283 -11.04 5.56 -22.74
CA ALA A 283 -11.82 5.22 -23.95
C ALA A 283 -13.34 5.40 -23.82
N ASN A 284 -13.88 5.38 -22.59
CA ASN A 284 -15.30 5.54 -22.31
C ASN A 284 -15.76 7.00 -22.11
N ASN A 285 -14.88 8.00 -22.30
CA ASN A 285 -15.12 9.44 -22.16
C ASN A 285 -16.22 9.77 -21.14
N SER A 286 -15.91 9.60 -19.87
CA SER A 286 -16.83 9.79 -18.75
C SER A 286 -17.30 11.25 -18.58
N ALA A 287 -16.83 12.18 -19.42
CA ALA A 287 -17.31 13.55 -19.46
C ALA A 287 -18.81 13.65 -19.71
N GLN A 288 -19.34 12.79 -20.59
CA GLN A 288 -20.76 12.80 -20.95
C GLN A 288 -21.64 12.36 -19.78
N LEU A 289 -21.18 11.41 -18.95
CA LEU A 289 -21.90 10.94 -17.75
C LEU A 289 -22.24 12.08 -16.78
N LEU A 290 -21.37 13.09 -16.67
CA LEU A 290 -21.58 14.23 -15.78
C LEU A 290 -22.29 15.42 -16.45
N LYS A 291 -22.35 15.46 -17.78
CA LYS A 291 -22.96 16.57 -18.55
C LYS A 291 -24.41 16.31 -18.93
N ASP A 292 -24.74 15.06 -19.27
CA ASP A 292 -26.07 14.66 -19.74
C ASP A 292 -26.74 13.77 -18.69
N ASP A 293 -27.89 14.21 -18.15
CA ASP A 293 -28.65 13.43 -17.16
C ASP A 293 -29.43 12.27 -17.80
N SER A 294 -29.64 12.30 -19.11
CA SER A 294 -30.34 11.27 -19.88
C SER A 294 -29.43 10.13 -20.36
N GLU A 295 -28.12 10.25 -20.14
CA GLU A 295 -27.12 9.25 -20.51
C GLU A 295 -27.42 7.88 -19.86
N PRO A 296 -27.71 6.82 -20.64
CA PRO A 296 -28.15 5.53 -20.10
C PRO A 296 -27.17 4.89 -19.12
N ARG A 297 -25.86 5.06 -19.36
CA ARG A 297 -24.79 4.53 -18.50
C ARG A 297 -24.85 5.07 -17.06
N ARG A 298 -25.48 6.22 -16.81
CA ARG A 298 -25.65 6.74 -15.44
C ARG A 298 -26.39 5.76 -14.54
N GLN A 299 -27.38 5.02 -15.09
CA GLN A 299 -28.12 4.02 -14.31
C GLN A 299 -27.20 2.89 -13.84
N GLU A 300 -26.31 2.42 -14.71
CA GLU A 300 -25.33 1.39 -14.37
C GLU A 300 -24.38 1.86 -13.26
N TYR A 301 -23.82 3.06 -13.38
CA TYR A 301 -22.95 3.66 -12.36
C TYR A 301 -23.66 3.81 -11.00
N LEU A 302 -24.94 4.21 -11.00
CA LEU A 302 -25.73 4.32 -9.77
C LEU A 302 -26.02 2.94 -9.16
N ALA A 303 -26.30 1.92 -9.98
CA ALA A 303 -26.51 0.55 -9.52
C ALA A 303 -25.24 -0.07 -8.93
N GLN A 304 -24.08 0.14 -9.57
CA GLN A 304 -22.78 -0.28 -9.06
C GLN A 304 -22.44 0.44 -7.75
N PHE A 305 -22.74 1.75 -7.66
CA PHE A 305 -22.58 2.50 -6.42
C PHE A 305 -23.43 1.90 -5.29
N ALA A 306 -24.72 1.66 -5.55
CA ALA A 306 -25.64 1.08 -4.57
C ALA A 306 -25.17 -0.31 -4.09
N ASP A 307 -24.67 -1.14 -5.01
CA ASP A 307 -24.14 -2.47 -4.68
C ASP A 307 -22.90 -2.38 -3.80
N ARG A 308 -21.96 -1.50 -4.15
CA ARG A 308 -20.71 -1.30 -3.42
C ARG A 308 -20.95 -0.72 -2.03
N GLU A 309 -21.74 0.35 -1.93
CA GLU A 309 -22.04 1.00 -0.66
C GLU A 309 -22.88 0.07 0.24
N GLY A 310 -23.90 -0.58 -0.34
CA GLY A 310 -24.73 -1.55 0.38
C GLY A 310 -23.92 -2.72 0.93
N THR A 311 -22.97 -3.26 0.17
CA THR A 311 -22.07 -4.33 0.63
C THR A 311 -21.17 -3.87 1.78
N ALA A 312 -20.68 -2.63 1.74
CA ALA A 312 -19.88 -2.06 2.83
C ALA A 312 -20.68 -1.91 4.13
N PHE A 313 -21.93 -1.44 4.03
CA PHE A 313 -22.85 -1.37 5.18
C PHE A 313 -23.17 -2.76 5.74
N LEU A 314 -23.48 -3.74 4.87
CA LEU A 314 -23.73 -5.11 5.29
C LEU A 314 -22.53 -5.72 6.01
N LEU A 315 -21.30 -5.49 5.53
CA LEU A 315 -20.10 -5.97 6.23
C LEU A 315 -19.99 -5.39 7.64
N LYS A 316 -20.29 -4.10 7.81
CA LYS A 316 -20.30 -3.43 9.10
C LYS A 316 -21.33 -4.04 10.04
N PHE A 317 -22.56 -4.26 9.56
CA PHE A 317 -23.64 -4.86 10.37
C PHE A 317 -23.38 -6.34 10.65
N TRP A 318 -22.87 -7.11 9.69
CA TRP A 318 -22.52 -8.51 9.91
C TRP A 318 -21.44 -8.67 10.98
N LYS A 319 -20.41 -7.81 10.99
CA LYS A 319 -19.41 -7.78 12.07
C LYS A 319 -20.01 -7.47 13.46
N LYS A 320 -21.10 -6.70 13.52
CA LYS A 320 -21.87 -6.45 14.76
C LYS A 320 -22.52 -7.74 15.30
N TYR A 321 -22.81 -8.73 14.44
CA TYR A 321 -23.58 -9.94 14.76
C TYR A 321 -22.82 -11.28 14.72
N GLN A 322 -21.71 -11.40 13.99
CA GLN A 322 -21.02 -12.67 13.64
C GLN A 322 -20.67 -13.60 14.82
N LYS A 323 -20.59 -13.09 16.06
CA LYS A 323 -20.22 -13.86 17.26
C LYS A 323 -21.32 -13.94 18.31
N LYS A 324 -22.55 -13.69 17.91
CA LYS A 324 -23.75 -13.70 18.76
C LYS A 324 -24.70 -14.79 18.27
N ASP A 325 -25.41 -15.42 19.20
CA ASP A 325 -26.56 -16.27 18.87
C ASP A 325 -27.77 -15.42 18.46
N THR A 326 -28.84 -16.06 18.00
CA THR A 326 -30.04 -15.39 17.49
C THR A 326 -30.65 -14.41 18.48
N GLN A 327 -30.75 -14.78 19.76
CA GLN A 327 -31.33 -13.94 20.80
C GLN A 327 -30.44 -12.72 21.07
N ALA A 328 -29.13 -12.93 21.25
CA ALA A 328 -28.18 -11.86 21.50
C ALA A 328 -28.07 -10.89 20.30
N ARG A 329 -28.25 -11.36 19.07
CA ARG A 329 -28.31 -10.48 17.87
C ARG A 329 -29.54 -9.59 17.92
N LEU A 330 -30.72 -10.17 18.18
CA LEU A 330 -31.97 -9.42 18.28
C LEU A 330 -31.91 -8.37 19.41
N GLU A 331 -31.38 -8.74 20.57
CA GLU A 331 -31.17 -7.79 21.67
C GLU A 331 -30.21 -6.66 21.27
N THR A 332 -29.08 -6.99 20.65
CA THR A 332 -28.11 -5.98 20.18
C THR A 332 -28.72 -5.03 19.15
N PHE A 333 -29.63 -5.51 18.30
CA PHE A 333 -30.38 -4.68 17.36
C PHE A 333 -31.37 -3.77 18.11
N LEU A 334 -32.19 -4.33 19.00
CA LEU A 334 -33.19 -3.60 19.78
C LEU A 334 -32.58 -2.57 20.76
N ASP A 335 -31.42 -2.85 21.34
CA ASP A 335 -30.73 -1.91 22.24
C ASP A 335 -30.17 -0.70 21.50
N SER A 336 -29.91 -0.82 20.19
CA SER A 336 -29.49 0.30 19.35
C SER A 336 -30.65 1.21 18.92
N LEU A 337 -31.91 0.80 19.17
CA LEU A 337 -33.12 1.52 18.85
C LEU A 337 -33.58 2.39 20.01
N HIS A 338 -34.02 3.62 19.73
CA HIS A 338 -34.78 4.39 20.70
C HIS A 338 -36.26 3.97 20.66
N PRO A 339 -36.79 3.32 21.73
CA PRO A 339 -38.05 2.59 21.68
C PRO A 339 -39.26 3.54 21.66
N THR A 340 -40.09 3.39 20.61
CA THR A 340 -41.42 4.02 20.53
C THR A 340 -42.41 2.99 20.00
N PRO A 341 -43.73 3.14 20.26
CA PRO A 341 -44.74 2.19 19.79
C PRO A 341 -44.68 1.94 18.27
N ILE A 342 -44.49 3.01 17.49
CA ILE A 342 -44.40 2.94 16.03
C ILE A 342 -43.14 2.17 15.58
N ARG A 343 -41.97 2.50 16.14
CA ARG A 343 -40.70 1.88 15.73
C ARG A 343 -40.65 0.40 16.08
N LEU A 344 -41.09 0.05 17.29
CA LEU A 344 -41.15 -1.33 17.74
C LEU A 344 -42.18 -2.12 16.94
N ALA A 345 -43.30 -1.51 16.57
CA ALA A 345 -44.30 -2.15 15.73
C ALA A 345 -43.74 -2.47 14.33
N ALA A 346 -43.13 -1.49 13.66
CA ALA A 346 -42.51 -1.66 12.35
C ALA A 346 -41.41 -2.74 12.35
N VAL A 347 -40.49 -2.67 13.33
CA VAL A 347 -39.43 -3.68 13.49
C VAL A 347 -39.99 -5.07 13.74
N HIS A 348 -40.92 -5.21 14.69
CA HIS A 348 -41.45 -6.52 15.06
C HIS A 348 -42.24 -7.14 13.91
N ARG A 349 -43.11 -6.38 13.23
CA ARG A 349 -43.90 -6.92 12.12
C ARG A 349 -43.05 -7.23 10.89
N TYR A 350 -41.91 -6.57 10.71
CA TYR A 350 -40.94 -6.91 9.67
C TYR A 350 -40.15 -8.19 10.01
N LEU A 351 -39.59 -8.28 11.23
CA LEU A 351 -38.75 -9.42 11.63
C LEU A 351 -39.55 -10.70 11.92
N LEU A 352 -40.79 -10.54 12.39
CA LEU A 352 -41.69 -11.63 12.78
C LEU A 352 -43.05 -11.45 12.09
N PRO A 353 -43.13 -11.65 10.75
CA PRO A 353 -44.34 -11.39 9.96
C PRO A 353 -45.52 -12.28 10.39
N ASP A 354 -45.25 -13.49 10.85
CA ASP A 354 -46.25 -14.50 11.24
C ASP A 354 -46.62 -14.47 12.73
N ALA A 355 -46.02 -13.57 13.53
CA ALA A 355 -46.30 -13.50 14.95
C ALA A 355 -47.76 -13.11 15.24
N SER A 356 -48.39 -13.80 16.21
CA SER A 356 -49.77 -13.52 16.62
C SER A 356 -49.92 -12.13 17.24
N ARG A 357 -51.15 -11.60 17.22
CA ARG A 357 -51.49 -10.33 17.91
C ARG A 357 -51.11 -10.36 19.39
N GLU A 358 -51.32 -11.50 20.05
CA GLU A 358 -51.00 -11.68 21.47
C GLU A 358 -49.50 -11.59 21.74
N SER A 359 -48.68 -12.20 20.88
CA SER A 359 -47.21 -12.13 20.95
C SER A 359 -46.72 -10.70 20.71
N PHE A 360 -47.28 -10.03 19.69
CA PHE A 360 -46.98 -8.62 19.39
C PHE A 360 -47.31 -7.69 20.56
N ASN A 361 -48.50 -7.84 21.15
CA ASN A 361 -48.96 -7.03 22.28
C ASN A 361 -48.05 -7.21 23.50
N SER A 362 -47.67 -8.46 23.78
CA SER A 362 -46.75 -8.80 24.88
C SER A 362 -45.37 -8.18 24.66
N PHE A 363 -44.83 -8.28 23.44
CA PHE A 363 -43.54 -7.70 23.09
C PHE A 363 -43.51 -6.16 23.23
N LEU A 364 -44.50 -5.45 22.67
CA LEU A 364 -44.59 -4.00 22.77
C LEU A 364 -44.71 -3.52 24.21
N ARG A 365 -45.57 -4.17 25.02
CA ARG A 365 -45.75 -3.83 26.44
C ARG A 365 -44.47 -4.05 27.24
N ALA A 366 -43.79 -5.17 27.03
CA ALA A 366 -42.53 -5.48 27.71
C ALA A 366 -41.42 -4.49 27.37
N ARG A 367 -41.26 -4.13 26.09
CA ARG A 367 -40.19 -3.23 25.64
C ARG A 367 -40.44 -1.75 25.89
N LEU A 368 -41.70 -1.35 26.10
CA LEU A 368 -42.06 0.03 26.44
C LEU A 368 -42.22 0.25 27.95
N ALA A 369 -42.13 -0.79 28.78
CA ALA A 369 -42.25 -0.68 30.24
C ALA A 369 -41.32 0.41 30.80
N GLY A 370 -41.88 1.37 31.54
CA GLY A 370 -41.14 2.47 32.14
C GLY A 370 -40.77 3.61 31.17
N THR A 371 -41.22 3.56 29.91
CA THR A 371 -40.99 4.63 28.92
C THR A 371 -42.23 5.53 28.75
N LYS A 372 -42.04 6.77 28.25
CA LYS A 372 -43.16 7.66 27.89
C LYS A 372 -44.10 7.05 26.84
N GLY A 373 -43.59 6.14 26.00
CA GLY A 373 -44.38 5.43 25.00
C GLY A 373 -45.41 4.47 25.59
N GLN A 374 -45.26 4.05 26.84
CA GLN A 374 -46.25 3.21 27.54
C GLN A 374 -47.55 3.96 27.82
N GLN A 375 -47.48 5.27 28.10
CA GLN A 375 -48.64 6.08 28.48
C GLN A 375 -49.64 6.26 27.33
N THR A 376 -49.21 6.05 26.09
CA THR A 376 -50.07 6.16 24.89
C THR A 376 -50.53 4.80 24.36
N LEU A 377 -50.20 3.72 25.05
CA LEU A 377 -50.48 2.35 24.62
C LEU A 377 -51.80 1.84 25.26
N ASN A 378 -52.84 1.68 24.45
CA ASN A 378 -54.07 0.97 24.79
C ASN A 378 -54.38 -0.10 23.75
N ASP A 379 -55.34 -0.98 24.01
CA ASP A 379 -55.61 -2.14 23.15
C ASP A 379 -56.01 -1.73 21.73
N LYS A 380 -56.87 -0.70 21.60
CA LYS A 380 -57.23 -0.13 20.29
C LYS A 380 -56.02 0.39 19.51
N ARG A 381 -55.05 1.01 20.19
CA ARG A 381 -53.81 1.49 19.58
C ARG A 381 -52.90 0.34 19.18
N LEU A 382 -52.82 -0.72 19.99
CA LEU A 382 -52.08 -1.93 19.65
C LEU A 382 -52.65 -2.62 18.41
N ASP A 383 -53.98 -2.75 18.32
CA ASP A 383 -54.64 -3.28 17.12
C ASP A 383 -54.32 -2.44 15.88
N THR A 384 -54.44 -1.11 16.01
CA THR A 384 -54.10 -0.18 14.92
C THR A 384 -52.65 -0.35 14.47
N LEU A 385 -51.70 -0.48 15.41
CA LEU A 385 -50.27 -0.66 15.08
C LEU A 385 -50.01 -2.03 14.44
N TYR A 386 -50.67 -3.09 14.90
CA TYR A 386 -50.54 -4.43 14.33
C TYR A 386 -50.98 -4.46 12.86
N ASP A 387 -52.11 -3.81 12.57
CA ASP A 387 -52.70 -3.75 11.22
C ASP A 387 -51.92 -2.79 10.30
N SER A 388 -51.54 -1.62 10.80
CA SER A 388 -50.86 -0.58 9.98
C SER A 388 -49.45 -0.97 9.54
N TYR A 389 -48.76 -1.82 10.29
CA TYR A 389 -47.37 -2.23 10.03
C TYR A 389 -47.25 -3.68 9.56
N GLY A 390 -48.33 -4.29 9.08
CA GLY A 390 -48.30 -5.68 8.60
C GLY A 390 -47.31 -5.94 7.45
N PRO A 391 -47.01 -7.23 7.15
CA PRO A 391 -46.15 -7.62 6.04
C PRO A 391 -46.59 -6.99 4.71
N GLY A 392 -45.66 -6.40 3.98
CA GLY A 392 -45.93 -5.75 2.69
C GLY A 392 -46.55 -4.35 2.77
N ALA A 393 -46.82 -3.81 3.97
CA ALA A 393 -47.37 -2.45 4.12
C ALA A 393 -46.38 -1.34 3.69
N TYR A 394 -45.09 -1.58 3.83
CA TYR A 394 -44.02 -0.66 3.47
C TYR A 394 -42.85 -1.42 2.84
N ASP A 395 -42.18 -0.78 1.89
CA ASP A 395 -40.95 -1.27 1.28
C ASP A 395 -39.77 -1.18 2.28
N LEU A 396 -38.63 -1.81 1.97
CA LEU A 396 -37.50 -1.85 2.91
C LEU A 396 -36.96 -0.45 3.29
N PRO A 397 -36.76 0.50 2.34
CA PRO A 397 -36.42 1.88 2.67
C PRO A 397 -37.37 2.54 3.67
N ASP A 398 -38.67 2.44 3.43
CA ASP A 398 -39.70 3.07 4.26
C ASP A 398 -39.75 2.42 5.65
N GLN A 399 -39.61 1.09 5.71
CA GLN A 399 -39.50 0.37 6.99
C GLN A 399 -38.32 0.86 7.82
N GLY A 400 -37.14 1.00 7.21
CA GLY A 400 -35.96 1.54 7.89
C GLY A 400 -36.16 2.99 8.35
N TYR A 401 -36.81 3.82 7.52
CA TYR A 401 -37.12 5.22 7.87
C TYR A 401 -38.08 5.33 9.07
N ILE A 402 -39.14 4.52 9.10
CA ILE A 402 -40.14 4.47 10.18
C ILE A 402 -39.48 3.98 11.47
N ALA A 403 -38.71 2.89 11.39
CA ALA A 403 -37.99 2.30 12.50
C ALA A 403 -36.81 3.17 12.98
N LYS A 404 -36.35 4.13 12.18
CA LYS A 404 -35.13 4.93 12.39
C LYS A 404 -33.87 4.07 12.52
N VAL A 405 -33.77 3.05 11.66
CA VAL A 405 -32.59 2.18 11.50
C VAL A 405 -32.14 2.18 10.05
N HIS A 406 -30.91 1.73 9.82
CA HIS A 406 -30.46 1.51 8.45
C HIS A 406 -31.27 0.35 7.85
N PRO A 407 -31.89 0.50 6.66
CA PRO A 407 -32.72 -0.56 6.08
C PRO A 407 -31.97 -1.89 5.89
N LEU A 408 -30.72 -1.87 5.43
CA LEU A 408 -29.89 -3.09 5.34
C LEU A 408 -29.54 -3.75 6.69
N ASP A 409 -29.55 -3.00 7.82
CA ASP A 409 -29.38 -3.62 9.15
C ASP A 409 -30.65 -4.38 9.54
N LEU A 410 -31.82 -3.80 9.24
CA LEU A 410 -33.13 -4.42 9.45
C LEU A 410 -33.30 -5.69 8.59
N TRP A 411 -32.97 -5.61 7.30
CA TRP A 411 -32.98 -6.77 6.39
C TRP A 411 -32.01 -7.85 6.85
N LEU A 412 -30.76 -7.48 7.18
CA LEU A 412 -29.76 -8.44 7.63
C LEU A 412 -30.22 -9.15 8.90
N MET A 413 -30.86 -8.42 9.82
CA MET A 413 -31.39 -9.04 11.02
C MET A 413 -32.49 -10.05 10.69
N GLY A 414 -33.45 -9.70 9.83
CA GLY A 414 -34.48 -10.64 9.38
C GLY A 414 -33.89 -11.89 8.70
N TYR A 415 -32.90 -11.69 7.84
CA TYR A 415 -32.20 -12.79 7.16
C TYR A 415 -31.49 -13.72 8.15
N LEU A 416 -30.79 -13.18 9.14
CA LEU A 416 -30.07 -13.96 10.15
C LEU A 416 -30.98 -14.67 11.17
N LEU A 417 -32.25 -14.27 11.31
CA LEU A 417 -33.23 -15.03 12.10
C LEU A 417 -33.58 -16.37 11.42
N ASN A 418 -33.67 -16.38 10.09
CA ASN A 418 -33.99 -17.56 9.29
C ASN A 418 -32.74 -18.36 8.87
N HIS A 419 -31.58 -17.71 8.82
CA HIS A 419 -30.30 -18.29 8.41
C HIS A 419 -29.20 -17.96 9.45
N PRO A 420 -29.22 -18.57 10.64
CA PRO A 420 -28.35 -18.20 11.75
C PRO A 420 -26.84 -18.37 11.44
N ASP A 421 -26.50 -19.32 10.58
CA ASP A 421 -25.13 -19.69 10.22
C ASP A 421 -24.65 -19.08 8.89
N ALA A 422 -25.42 -18.16 8.30
CA ALA A 422 -25.08 -17.58 6.99
C ALA A 422 -23.71 -16.89 6.99
N THR A 423 -22.90 -17.25 6.00
CA THR A 423 -21.63 -16.61 5.73
C THR A 423 -21.84 -15.23 5.11
N PHE A 424 -20.82 -14.36 5.21
CA PHE A 424 -20.89 -13.04 4.59
C PHE A 424 -21.08 -13.11 3.06
N SER A 425 -20.53 -14.13 2.40
CA SER A 425 -20.71 -14.33 0.97
C SER A 425 -22.16 -14.66 0.60
N GLU A 426 -22.83 -15.49 1.40
CA GLU A 426 -24.25 -15.82 1.20
C GLU A 426 -25.14 -14.61 1.44
N ILE A 427 -24.85 -13.82 2.47
CA ILE A 427 -25.53 -12.54 2.75
C ILE A 427 -25.42 -11.59 1.57
N VAL A 428 -24.22 -11.40 1.01
CA VAL A 428 -24.01 -10.54 -0.16
C VAL A 428 -24.73 -11.08 -1.40
N LYS A 429 -24.80 -12.39 -1.58
CA LYS A 429 -25.57 -12.97 -2.69
C LYS A 429 -27.07 -12.77 -2.51
N ALA A 430 -27.59 -13.01 -1.30
CA ALA A 430 -29.00 -12.93 -0.98
C ALA A 430 -29.54 -11.50 -1.04
N SER A 431 -28.76 -10.51 -0.61
CA SER A 431 -29.22 -9.12 -0.51
C SER A 431 -29.09 -8.31 -1.81
N GLN A 432 -28.92 -8.96 -2.97
CA GLN A 432 -28.62 -8.26 -4.23
C GLN A 432 -29.73 -7.25 -4.58
N PHE A 433 -30.99 -7.66 -4.43
CA PHE A 433 -32.15 -6.81 -4.71
C PHE A 433 -32.28 -5.69 -3.67
N GLU A 434 -32.13 -6.02 -2.40
CA GLU A 434 -32.32 -5.11 -1.28
C GLU A 434 -31.25 -4.02 -1.25
N ARG A 435 -30.01 -4.34 -1.66
CA ARG A 435 -28.98 -3.32 -1.89
C ARG A 435 -29.38 -2.33 -2.98
N GLN A 436 -30.14 -2.73 -4.00
CA GLN A 436 -30.63 -1.79 -5.02
C GLN A 436 -31.85 -1.01 -4.50
N GLU A 437 -32.77 -1.70 -3.81
CA GLU A 437 -34.02 -1.14 -3.29
C GLU A 437 -33.78 -0.02 -2.27
N VAL A 438 -32.82 -0.18 -1.35
CA VAL A 438 -32.42 0.83 -0.35
C VAL A 438 -31.98 2.14 -1.00
N TYR A 439 -31.47 2.05 -2.23
CA TYR A 439 -31.05 3.18 -3.03
C TYR A 439 -32.03 3.51 -4.15
N SER A 440 -33.26 2.99 -4.12
CA SER A 440 -34.30 3.29 -5.11
C SER A 440 -34.55 4.79 -5.29
N TRP A 441 -34.33 5.57 -4.23
CA TRP A 441 -34.37 7.03 -4.27
C TRP A 441 -33.35 7.64 -5.24
N LEU A 442 -32.18 7.02 -5.49
CA LEU A 442 -31.22 7.47 -6.50
C LEU A 442 -31.79 7.39 -7.91
N PHE A 443 -32.70 6.45 -8.17
CA PHE A 443 -33.32 6.28 -9.48
C PHE A 443 -34.61 7.12 -9.63
N LYS A 444 -35.26 7.48 -8.51
CA LYS A 444 -36.50 8.26 -8.48
C LYS A 444 -36.28 9.77 -8.19
N SER A 445 -35.10 10.16 -7.72
CA SER A 445 -34.83 11.52 -7.24
C SER A 445 -34.74 12.56 -8.36
N ARG A 446 -35.42 13.70 -8.16
CA ARG A 446 -35.28 14.90 -9.00
C ARG A 446 -33.99 15.68 -8.70
N HIS A 447 -33.24 15.31 -7.66
CA HIS A 447 -32.03 16.00 -7.23
C HIS A 447 -30.79 15.47 -7.96
N GLN A 448 -30.54 16.05 -9.14
CA GLN A 448 -29.37 15.76 -9.99
C GLN A 448 -28.04 15.80 -9.22
N SER A 449 -27.85 16.77 -8.33
CA SER A 449 -26.60 16.94 -7.56
C SER A 449 -26.25 15.75 -6.66
N ALA A 450 -27.26 15.05 -6.10
CA ALA A 450 -27.03 13.87 -5.27
C ALA A 450 -26.57 12.67 -6.11
N ARG A 451 -27.16 12.48 -7.31
CA ARG A 451 -26.78 11.43 -8.27
C ARG A 451 -25.39 11.70 -8.83
N ASP A 452 -25.11 12.94 -9.22
CA ASP A 452 -23.80 13.35 -9.73
C ASP A 452 -22.68 13.10 -8.71
N GLY A 453 -22.94 13.31 -7.41
CA GLY A 453 -21.97 13.00 -6.36
C GLY A 453 -21.60 11.50 -6.29
N ARG A 454 -22.57 10.60 -6.52
CA ARG A 454 -22.34 9.15 -6.53
C ARG A 454 -21.59 8.71 -7.79
N ILE A 455 -21.99 9.24 -8.93
CA ILE A 455 -21.29 9.02 -10.20
C ILE A 455 -19.85 9.51 -10.10
N ARG A 456 -19.59 10.70 -9.56
CA ARG A 456 -18.23 11.21 -9.31
C ARG A 456 -17.41 10.29 -8.41
N THR A 457 -18.03 9.67 -7.40
CA THR A 457 -17.35 8.71 -6.52
C THR A 457 -16.91 7.46 -7.30
N MET A 458 -17.78 6.94 -8.16
CA MET A 458 -17.47 5.79 -9.02
C MET A 458 -16.40 6.13 -10.06
N LEU A 459 -16.48 7.31 -10.69
CA LEU A 459 -15.46 7.79 -11.62
C LEU A 459 -14.09 8.00 -10.95
N GLU A 460 -14.06 8.46 -9.70
CA GLU A 460 -12.83 8.52 -8.93
C GLU A 460 -12.26 7.12 -8.68
N ILE A 461 -13.09 6.16 -8.29
CA ILE A 461 -12.67 4.75 -8.09
C ILE A 461 -12.04 4.19 -9.38
N GLU A 462 -12.69 4.35 -10.53
CA GLU A 462 -12.17 3.91 -11.82
C GLU A 462 -10.84 4.58 -12.18
N ALA A 463 -10.73 5.91 -11.97
CA ALA A 463 -9.50 6.61 -12.22
C ALA A 463 -8.34 6.08 -11.37
N PHE A 464 -8.61 5.71 -10.11
CA PHE A 464 -7.61 5.08 -9.25
C PHE A 464 -7.23 3.66 -9.65
N LEU A 465 -8.07 2.93 -10.40
CA LEU A 465 -7.68 1.65 -11.00
C LEU A 465 -6.62 1.85 -12.09
N GLU A 466 -6.78 2.85 -12.96
CA GLU A 466 -5.76 3.14 -13.99
C GLU A 466 -4.46 3.67 -13.35
N ILE A 467 -4.57 4.59 -12.38
CA ILE A 467 -3.39 5.10 -11.66
C ILE A 467 -2.69 3.98 -10.90
N HIS A 468 -3.44 3.02 -10.35
CA HIS A 468 -2.88 1.84 -9.70
C HIS A 468 -2.06 0.99 -10.67
N GLN A 469 -2.55 0.76 -11.90
CA GLN A 469 -1.78 0.03 -12.92
C GLN A 469 -0.45 0.73 -13.23
N ARG A 470 -0.47 2.07 -13.35
CA ARG A 470 0.74 2.89 -13.54
C ARG A 470 1.70 2.73 -12.35
N TRP A 471 1.19 2.75 -11.12
CA TRP A 471 1.99 2.53 -9.92
C TRP A 471 2.56 1.11 -9.83
N LYS A 472 1.80 0.08 -10.22
CA LYS A 472 2.26 -1.33 -10.29
C LYS A 472 3.40 -1.50 -11.29
N ALA A 473 3.33 -0.84 -12.44
CA ALA A 473 4.39 -0.89 -13.47
C ALA A 473 5.75 -0.46 -12.91
N VAL A 474 5.75 0.53 -12.00
CA VAL A 474 6.94 1.06 -11.31
C VAL A 474 7.10 0.53 -9.88
N GLY A 475 6.61 -0.69 -9.60
CA GLY A 475 6.96 -1.44 -8.40
C GLY A 475 6.04 -1.25 -7.19
N TYR A 476 4.85 -0.64 -7.30
CA TYR A 476 3.90 -0.60 -6.18
C TYR A 476 3.44 -2.01 -5.77
N PRO A 477 3.46 -2.37 -4.47
CA PRO A 477 3.40 -3.78 -4.08
C PRO A 477 1.97 -4.29 -3.76
N PHE A 478 0.97 -3.41 -3.71
CA PHE A 478 -0.40 -3.78 -3.32
C PHE A 478 -1.34 -3.85 -4.53
N ASP A 479 -2.49 -4.50 -4.35
CA ASP A 479 -3.44 -4.77 -5.44
C ASP A 479 -4.49 -3.68 -5.63
N HIS A 480 -4.48 -2.66 -4.78
CA HIS A 480 -5.34 -1.49 -4.91
C HIS A 480 -4.71 -0.24 -4.30
N LEU A 481 -5.18 0.92 -4.76
CA LEU A 481 -5.01 2.21 -4.11
C LEU A 481 -6.28 2.57 -3.33
N VAL A 482 -6.12 3.43 -2.32
CA VAL A 482 -7.25 4.11 -1.69
C VAL A 482 -7.73 5.20 -2.66
N PRO A 483 -8.99 5.15 -3.14
CA PRO A 483 -9.51 6.10 -4.13
C PRO A 483 -9.83 7.44 -3.47
N SER A 484 -8.78 8.21 -3.19
CA SER A 484 -8.84 9.53 -2.58
C SER A 484 -7.61 10.34 -2.95
N LEU A 485 -7.77 11.65 -3.13
CA LEU A 485 -6.67 12.59 -3.33
C LEU A 485 -5.64 12.56 -2.20
N ALA A 486 -6.04 12.09 -0.99
CA ALA A 486 -5.14 11.84 0.13
C ALA A 486 -4.03 10.82 -0.19
N THR A 487 -4.18 10.03 -1.26
CA THR A 487 -3.13 9.12 -1.75
C THR A 487 -1.84 9.87 -2.05
N ALA A 488 -1.92 11.14 -2.48
CA ALA A 488 -0.75 11.98 -2.73
C ALA A 488 0.09 12.29 -1.50
N ILE A 489 -0.47 12.07 -0.31
CA ILE A 489 0.19 12.27 0.98
C ILE A 489 0.22 10.99 1.83
N GLY A 490 0.01 9.83 1.21
CA GLY A 490 0.34 8.53 1.81
C GLY A 490 -0.84 7.70 2.33
N SER A 491 -2.10 8.06 2.09
CA SER A 491 -3.25 7.27 2.58
C SER A 491 -3.34 5.86 1.97
N SER A 492 -2.76 5.65 0.79
CA SER A 492 -2.68 4.32 0.17
C SER A 492 -1.63 3.40 0.81
N GLY A 493 -0.73 3.96 1.63
CA GLY A 493 0.43 3.26 2.18
C GLY A 493 1.44 2.81 1.10
N ASP A 494 2.59 2.30 1.54
CA ASP A 494 3.60 1.69 0.66
C ASP A 494 4.47 0.70 1.46
N ARG A 495 5.37 -0.03 0.77
CA ARG A 495 6.47 -0.76 1.39
C ARG A 495 7.78 0.01 1.18
N PRO A 496 8.63 0.18 2.21
CA PRO A 496 9.94 0.83 2.04
C PRO A 496 10.78 0.23 0.90
N ALA A 497 10.82 -1.11 0.78
CA ALA A 497 11.57 -1.78 -0.29
C ALA A 497 11.01 -1.49 -1.70
N ALA A 498 9.69 -1.33 -1.85
CA ALA A 498 9.06 -0.99 -3.12
C ALA A 498 9.32 0.45 -3.56
N LEU A 499 9.51 1.37 -2.60
CA LEU A 499 9.98 2.73 -2.90
C LEU A 499 11.46 2.73 -3.30
N ALA A 500 12.29 1.92 -2.64
CA ALA A 500 13.69 1.74 -3.04
C ALA A 500 13.79 1.16 -4.46
N GLU A 501 12.92 0.21 -4.83
CA GLU A 501 12.84 -0.31 -6.20
C GLU A 501 12.50 0.81 -7.20
N LEU A 502 11.53 1.69 -6.90
CA LEU A 502 11.25 2.86 -7.73
C LEU A 502 12.47 3.78 -7.85
N MET A 503 13.23 3.96 -6.77
CA MET A 503 14.48 4.73 -6.82
C MET A 503 15.52 4.07 -7.73
N GLY A 504 15.64 2.75 -7.68
CA GLY A 504 16.50 1.98 -8.58
C GLY A 504 16.10 2.12 -10.05
N ILE A 505 14.80 2.12 -10.35
CA ILE A 505 14.28 2.37 -11.70
C ILE A 505 14.67 3.78 -12.18
N ILE A 506 14.52 4.79 -11.33
CA ILE A 506 14.89 6.18 -11.64
C ILE A 506 16.40 6.30 -11.86
N LEU A 507 17.21 5.63 -11.03
CA LEU A 507 18.67 5.62 -11.16
C LEU A 507 19.13 4.88 -12.41
N ASN A 508 18.38 3.87 -12.86
CA ASN A 508 18.65 3.06 -14.04
C ASN A 508 17.91 3.58 -15.31
N ASP A 509 17.84 4.90 -15.48
CA ASP A 509 17.24 5.55 -16.66
C ASP A 509 15.84 5.04 -17.04
N GLY A 510 15.02 4.72 -16.04
CA GLY A 510 13.65 4.26 -16.25
C GLY A 510 13.51 2.78 -16.59
N VAL A 511 14.58 2.00 -16.48
CA VAL A 511 14.61 0.55 -16.71
C VAL A 511 14.51 -0.19 -15.38
N ARG A 512 13.46 -1.01 -15.25
CA ARG A 512 13.27 -1.93 -14.13
C ARG A 512 14.07 -3.20 -14.35
N ILE A 513 14.93 -3.55 -13.40
CA ILE A 513 15.76 -4.75 -13.39
C ILE A 513 15.39 -5.67 -12.22
N PRO A 514 15.66 -6.98 -12.30
CA PRO A 514 15.41 -7.91 -11.20
C PRO A 514 16.14 -7.51 -9.92
N VAL A 515 15.47 -7.68 -8.78
CA VAL A 515 16.09 -7.51 -7.46
C VAL A 515 16.59 -8.87 -6.98
N LEU A 516 17.90 -9.01 -6.77
CA LEU A 516 18.54 -10.24 -6.33
C LEU A 516 18.92 -10.19 -4.86
N ARG A 517 18.64 -11.30 -4.18
CA ARG A 517 19.04 -11.60 -2.80
C ARG A 517 19.85 -12.88 -2.72
N ILE A 518 19.55 -13.82 -3.60
CA ILE A 518 20.25 -15.08 -3.82
C ILE A 518 20.73 -15.05 -5.27
N ASP A 519 22.02 -15.23 -5.48
CA ASP A 519 22.68 -15.15 -6.78
C ASP A 519 22.73 -16.51 -7.50
N SER A 520 22.97 -17.59 -6.74
CA SER A 520 23.08 -18.93 -7.31
C SER A 520 22.65 -20.01 -6.33
N LEU A 521 22.11 -21.09 -6.89
CA LEU A 521 21.84 -22.35 -6.20
C LEU A 521 22.62 -23.46 -6.90
N HIS A 522 23.29 -24.32 -6.15
CA HIS A 522 24.03 -25.47 -6.66
C HIS A 522 23.58 -26.72 -5.91
N PHE A 523 22.82 -27.57 -6.59
CA PHE A 523 22.27 -28.80 -6.05
C PHE A 523 23.17 -29.98 -6.36
N ALA A 524 23.31 -30.89 -5.40
CA ALA A 524 23.89 -32.22 -5.56
C ALA A 524 25.27 -32.20 -6.25
N ALA A 525 26.15 -31.31 -5.79
CA ALA A 525 27.44 -31.03 -6.40
C ALA A 525 28.28 -32.31 -6.54
N GLY A 526 28.81 -32.58 -7.73
CA GLY A 526 29.62 -33.77 -8.00
C GLY A 526 28.83 -35.08 -8.10
N THR A 527 27.50 -35.03 -8.21
CA THR A 527 26.65 -36.19 -8.50
C THR A 527 26.10 -36.13 -9.93
N PRO A 528 25.52 -37.21 -10.48
CA PRO A 528 24.79 -37.15 -11.75
C PRO A 528 23.60 -36.17 -11.78
N TYR A 529 23.17 -35.68 -10.61
CA TYR A 529 22.10 -34.70 -10.46
C TYR A 529 22.63 -33.27 -10.26
N ASP A 530 23.94 -33.04 -10.43
CA ASP A 530 24.57 -31.72 -10.29
C ASP A 530 23.84 -30.68 -11.14
N THR A 531 23.21 -29.72 -10.45
CA THR A 531 22.38 -28.70 -11.09
C THR A 531 22.73 -27.33 -10.53
N ARG A 532 23.21 -26.44 -11.39
CA ARG A 532 23.46 -25.04 -11.04
C ARG A 532 22.38 -24.13 -11.63
N LEU A 533 21.68 -23.41 -10.76
CA LEU A 533 20.72 -22.38 -11.12
C LEU A 533 21.32 -21.01 -10.84
N ILE A 534 21.23 -20.12 -11.83
CA ILE A 534 21.62 -18.72 -11.74
C ILE A 534 20.45 -17.84 -12.19
N ASN A 535 20.49 -16.56 -11.84
CA ASN A 535 19.45 -15.63 -12.27
C ASN A 535 19.45 -15.43 -13.80
N ALA A 536 18.27 -15.26 -14.39
CA ALA A 536 18.11 -14.93 -15.80
C ALA A 536 18.29 -13.41 -16.00
N PRO A 537 19.27 -12.95 -16.78
CA PRO A 537 19.57 -11.52 -16.96
C PRO A 537 18.52 -10.78 -17.82
N ASP A 538 17.77 -11.48 -18.68
CA ASP A 538 16.91 -10.88 -19.72
C ASP A 538 15.56 -10.32 -19.24
N ARG A 539 15.45 -9.93 -17.96
CA ARG A 539 14.20 -9.42 -17.36
C ARG A 539 14.15 -7.90 -17.21
N ALA A 540 15.11 -7.20 -17.79
CA ALA A 540 15.13 -5.74 -17.81
C ALA A 540 13.95 -5.21 -18.67
N ARG A 541 13.16 -4.29 -18.12
CA ARG A 541 12.03 -3.66 -18.84
C ARG A 541 12.04 -2.15 -18.64
N ARG A 542 12.04 -1.40 -19.74
CA ARG A 542 11.78 0.05 -19.70
C ARG A 542 10.34 0.29 -19.27
N VAL A 543 10.16 0.96 -18.14
CA VAL A 543 8.85 1.27 -17.55
C VAL A 543 8.55 2.77 -17.54
N MET A 544 9.55 3.61 -17.83
CA MET A 544 9.39 5.04 -18.12
C MET A 544 10.44 5.52 -19.14
N PRO A 545 10.18 6.62 -19.87
CA PRO A 545 11.18 7.27 -20.73
C PRO A 545 12.42 7.71 -19.94
N SER A 546 13.57 7.76 -20.61
CA SER A 546 14.85 8.15 -19.98
C SER A 546 14.82 9.60 -19.48
N GLU A 547 14.17 10.47 -20.24
CA GLU A 547 13.98 11.88 -19.95
C GLU A 547 13.14 12.08 -18.67
N VAL A 548 12.13 11.22 -18.46
CA VAL A 548 11.32 11.22 -17.22
C VAL A 548 12.18 10.83 -16.03
N ALA A 549 12.99 9.77 -16.16
CA ALA A 549 13.92 9.35 -15.10
C ALA A 549 14.95 10.44 -14.78
N THR A 550 15.47 11.11 -15.80
CA THR A 550 16.42 12.23 -15.67
C THR A 550 15.80 13.42 -14.93
N ALA A 551 14.59 13.83 -15.33
CA ALA A 551 13.85 14.92 -14.66
C ALA A 551 13.54 14.58 -13.18
N LEU A 552 13.17 13.32 -12.89
CA LEU A 552 12.98 12.84 -11.52
C LEU A 552 14.27 12.87 -10.70
N ARG A 553 15.41 12.41 -11.26
CA ARG A 553 16.71 12.47 -10.57
C ARG A 553 17.08 13.90 -10.19
N GLY A 554 16.89 14.85 -11.11
CA GLY A 554 17.15 16.28 -10.88
C GLY A 554 16.22 16.90 -9.84
N ALA A 555 14.94 16.53 -9.82
CA ALA A 555 14.02 16.99 -8.76
C ALA A 555 14.35 16.39 -7.39
N LEU A 556 14.80 15.13 -7.35
CA LEU A 556 15.16 14.41 -6.13
C LEU A 556 16.48 14.86 -5.51
N SER A 557 17.46 15.29 -6.31
CA SER A 557 18.72 15.85 -5.78
C SER A 557 18.46 17.12 -4.97
N GLN A 558 17.58 18.01 -5.46
CA GLN A 558 17.22 19.25 -4.76
C GLN A 558 16.63 19.01 -3.35
N VAL A 559 15.97 17.87 -3.12
CA VAL A 559 15.45 17.49 -1.79
C VAL A 559 16.60 17.29 -0.80
N VAL A 560 17.72 16.75 -1.26
CA VAL A 560 18.95 16.55 -0.47
C VAL A 560 19.76 17.83 -0.42
N ASP A 561 19.90 18.59 -1.51
CA ASP A 561 20.77 19.77 -1.52
C ASP A 561 20.21 20.92 -0.66
N ALA A 562 18.91 21.17 -0.75
CA ALA A 562 18.28 22.35 -0.13
C ALA A 562 16.93 22.06 0.54
N GLY A 563 16.46 20.81 0.51
CA GLY A 563 15.13 20.42 0.98
C GLY A 563 15.10 19.76 2.34
N THR A 564 14.08 18.93 2.51
CA THR A 564 13.83 18.17 3.75
C THR A 564 14.95 17.20 4.14
N ALA A 565 15.83 16.81 3.22
CA ALA A 565 16.97 15.91 3.47
C ALA A 565 18.32 16.65 3.60
N LYS A 566 18.36 17.99 3.66
CA LYS A 566 19.61 18.77 3.70
C LYS A 566 20.66 18.39 4.73
N ARG A 567 20.29 17.67 5.80
CA ARG A 567 21.23 17.26 6.86
C ARG A 567 22.29 16.28 6.36
N VAL A 568 21.97 15.47 5.34
CA VAL A 568 22.89 14.45 4.78
C VAL A 568 23.73 14.99 3.62
N ALA A 569 23.42 16.18 3.09
CA ALA A 569 24.20 16.80 2.03
C ALA A 569 25.69 16.88 2.40
N GLY A 570 26.56 16.49 1.45
CA GLY A 570 28.01 16.49 1.64
C GLY A 570 28.56 15.43 2.62
N SER A 571 27.74 14.50 3.11
CA SER A 571 28.22 13.44 4.02
C SER A 571 28.93 12.30 3.30
N PHE A 572 28.60 12.08 2.02
CA PHE A 572 29.20 11.05 1.17
C PHE A 572 30.12 11.73 0.15
N LYS A 573 31.41 11.41 0.19
CA LYS A 573 32.45 12.01 -0.66
C LYS A 573 33.42 10.95 -1.14
N HIS A 574 33.90 11.06 -2.37
CA HIS A 574 35.05 10.28 -2.84
C HIS A 574 36.31 10.63 -2.04
N ALA A 575 37.35 9.80 -2.18
CA ALA A 575 38.64 9.99 -1.49
C ALA A 575 39.32 11.32 -1.84
N ASP A 576 39.04 11.86 -3.03
CA ASP A 576 39.49 13.18 -3.50
C ASP A 576 38.68 14.36 -2.92
N GLY A 577 37.67 14.09 -2.09
CA GLY A 577 36.80 15.07 -1.47
C GLY A 577 35.60 15.50 -2.32
N THR A 578 35.45 14.99 -3.55
CA THR A 578 34.30 15.29 -4.41
C THR A 578 33.02 14.66 -3.84
N PRO A 579 31.91 15.40 -3.69
CA PRO A 579 30.67 14.83 -3.18
C PRO A 579 30.09 13.78 -4.12
N LEU A 580 29.66 12.65 -3.56
CA LEU A 580 28.85 11.68 -4.29
C LEU A 580 27.47 12.27 -4.56
N ALA A 581 27.01 12.18 -5.81
CA ALA A 581 25.66 12.62 -6.18
C ALA A 581 24.61 11.91 -5.32
N MET A 582 23.68 12.66 -4.75
CA MET A 582 22.68 12.11 -3.85
C MET A 582 21.33 12.75 -4.10
N GLY A 583 20.28 11.95 -4.03
CA GLY A 583 18.91 12.43 -4.09
C GLY A 583 17.99 11.48 -3.36
N GLY A 584 16.78 11.94 -3.07
CA GLY A 584 15.83 11.11 -2.36
C GLY A 584 14.54 11.81 -2.00
N LYS A 585 13.64 11.05 -1.37
CA LYS A 585 12.39 11.60 -0.84
C LYS A 585 12.20 11.19 0.60
N THR A 586 11.84 12.19 1.40
CA THR A 586 11.47 11.99 2.80
C THR A 586 9.96 11.87 2.98
N GLY A 587 9.53 11.16 4.01
CA GLY A 587 8.13 11.12 4.44
C GLY A 587 7.99 10.86 5.92
N THR A 588 6.88 11.32 6.47
CA THR A 588 6.48 11.11 7.87
C THR A 588 5.01 10.74 7.87
N GLY A 589 4.69 9.59 8.44
CA GLY A 589 3.33 9.13 8.64
C GLY A 589 2.97 9.15 10.13
N ASP A 590 1.75 9.55 10.40
CA ASP A 590 1.15 9.54 11.74
C ASP A 590 -0.23 8.88 11.58
N ASN A 591 -0.26 7.56 11.73
CA ASN A 591 -1.46 6.78 11.48
C ASN A 591 -2.33 6.79 12.75
N ARG A 592 -3.55 7.30 12.63
CA ARG A 592 -4.45 7.54 13.75
C ARG A 592 -5.87 7.11 13.41
N ILE A 593 -6.56 6.53 14.39
CA ILE A 593 -8.01 6.34 14.33
C ILE A 593 -8.66 7.56 14.97
N GLU A 594 -9.43 8.30 14.19
CA GLU A 594 -10.17 9.45 14.67
C GLU A 594 -11.68 9.20 14.60
N ALA A 595 -12.37 9.48 15.70
CA ALA A 595 -13.83 9.54 15.70
C ALA A 595 -14.24 10.99 15.44
N ILE A 596 -15.02 11.25 14.40
CA ILE A 596 -15.40 12.60 13.99
C ILE A 596 -16.89 12.80 14.23
N GLY A 597 -17.25 13.87 14.93
CA GLY A 597 -18.62 14.29 15.20
C GLY A 597 -19.16 15.27 14.16
N ALA A 598 -20.37 15.78 14.41
CA ALA A 598 -20.98 16.77 13.54
C ALA A 598 -20.07 17.99 13.31
N GLY A 599 -20.02 18.49 12.08
CA GLY A 599 -19.20 19.64 11.69
C GLY A 599 -17.69 19.38 11.59
N GLY A 600 -17.25 18.12 11.61
CA GLY A 600 -15.83 17.77 11.47
C GLY A 600 -15.02 17.82 12.77
N ARG A 601 -15.69 17.95 13.93
CA ARG A 601 -15.01 17.98 15.23
C ARG A 601 -14.46 16.59 15.59
N ILE A 602 -13.16 16.50 15.85
CA ILE A 602 -12.54 15.27 16.35
C ILE A 602 -13.02 15.02 17.80
N LEU A 603 -13.74 13.92 17.99
CA LEU A 603 -14.24 13.45 19.30
C LEU A 603 -13.19 12.61 20.04
N SER A 604 -12.40 11.83 19.31
CA SER A 604 -11.27 11.08 19.86
C SER A 604 -10.22 10.84 18.76
N SER A 605 -8.96 10.68 19.15
CA SER A 605 -7.85 10.43 18.22
C SER A 605 -6.83 9.50 18.89
N LYS A 606 -6.67 8.29 18.35
CA LYS A 606 -5.79 7.24 18.89
C LYS A 606 -4.70 6.87 17.88
N ALA A 607 -3.44 7.04 18.25
CA ALA A 607 -2.31 6.62 17.43
C ALA A 607 -2.26 5.09 17.25
N ILE A 608 -2.07 4.66 16.00
CA ILE A 608 -1.81 3.27 15.60
C ILE A 608 -0.30 3.04 15.47
N ASN A 609 0.39 3.94 14.77
CA ASN A 609 1.84 3.93 14.62
C ASN A 609 2.35 5.29 14.10
N ARG A 610 3.65 5.51 14.22
CA ARG A 610 4.35 6.64 13.60
C ARG A 610 5.52 6.12 12.76
N THR A 611 5.68 6.67 11.58
CA THR A 611 6.77 6.34 10.65
C THR A 611 7.53 7.59 10.24
N ALA A 612 8.84 7.45 10.02
CA ALA A 612 9.64 8.41 9.29
C ALA A 612 10.54 7.64 8.34
N THR A 613 10.49 7.96 7.04
CA THR A 613 11.24 7.22 6.02
C THR A 613 12.01 8.17 5.13
N PHE A 614 13.20 7.74 4.74
CA PHE A 614 13.99 8.34 3.68
C PHE A 614 14.36 7.28 2.65
N VAL A 615 13.86 7.44 1.43
CA VAL A 615 14.27 6.64 0.26
C VAL A 615 15.27 7.46 -0.55
N PHE A 616 16.38 6.87 -0.97
CA PHE A 616 17.52 7.62 -1.51
C PHE A 616 18.31 6.85 -2.58
N TYR A 617 19.09 7.58 -3.36
CA TYR A 617 20.23 7.07 -4.13
C TYR A 617 21.52 7.76 -3.68
N ILE A 618 22.67 7.08 -3.81
CA ILE A 618 24.03 7.56 -3.54
C ILE A 618 24.92 7.14 -4.69
N GLY A 619 25.55 8.11 -5.35
CA GLY A 619 26.29 7.92 -6.59
C GLY A 619 25.44 7.31 -7.69
N GLU A 620 26.08 6.59 -8.60
CA GLU A 620 25.44 6.07 -9.82
C GLU A 620 24.85 4.65 -9.67
N ARG A 621 25.20 3.97 -8.57
CA ARG A 621 24.88 2.54 -8.38
C ARG A 621 24.07 2.23 -7.14
N HIS A 622 24.18 3.03 -6.08
CA HIS A 622 23.61 2.65 -4.79
C HIS A 622 22.29 3.35 -4.54
N PHE A 623 21.32 2.62 -4.00
CA PHE A 623 20.03 3.16 -3.62
C PHE A 623 19.44 2.34 -2.49
N GLY A 624 18.49 2.91 -1.75
CA GLY A 624 18.03 2.28 -0.54
C GLY A 624 16.93 3.02 0.19
N THR A 625 16.64 2.51 1.38
CA THR A 625 15.65 3.09 2.28
C THR A 625 16.11 2.98 3.72
N LEU A 626 15.77 3.99 4.51
CA LEU A 626 15.91 3.98 5.96
C LEU A 626 14.57 4.40 6.58
N THR A 627 14.01 3.53 7.41
CA THR A 627 12.73 3.73 8.09
C THR A 627 12.91 3.69 9.60
N ALA A 628 12.45 4.74 10.28
CA ALA A 628 12.19 4.76 11.72
C ALA A 628 10.70 4.51 11.96
N PHE A 629 10.39 3.62 12.91
CA PHE A 629 9.03 3.13 13.16
C PHE A 629 8.77 2.96 14.65
N VAL A 630 7.60 3.43 15.11
CA VAL A 630 7.10 3.21 16.46
C VAL A 630 5.71 2.57 16.38
N PRO A 631 5.53 1.33 16.86
CA PRO A 631 4.24 0.64 16.83
C PRO A 631 3.34 1.01 18.03
N GLY A 632 2.03 0.93 17.79
CA GLY A 632 1.00 0.94 18.83
C GLY A 632 0.78 2.31 19.48
N SER A 633 0.08 2.30 20.62
CA SER A 633 -0.28 3.50 21.38
C SER A 633 0.91 4.30 21.87
N SER A 634 2.09 3.68 21.98
CA SER A 634 3.34 4.37 22.33
C SER A 634 3.68 5.52 21.36
N ALA A 635 3.24 5.41 20.10
CA ALA A 635 3.43 6.43 19.08
C ALA A 635 2.80 7.79 19.43
N GLN A 636 1.82 7.83 20.35
CA GLN A 636 1.16 9.05 20.80
C GLN A 636 2.13 10.11 21.36
N GLY A 637 3.23 9.66 21.99
CA GLY A 637 4.23 10.55 22.60
C GLY A 637 5.31 11.06 21.63
N PHE A 638 5.28 10.67 20.36
CA PHE A 638 6.35 10.96 19.41
C PHE A 638 5.98 12.08 18.44
N THR A 639 6.93 12.99 18.22
CA THR A 639 6.80 14.12 17.28
C THR A 639 7.92 14.15 16.24
N PHE A 640 8.74 13.09 16.16
CA PHE A 640 9.86 13.07 15.21
C PHE A 640 9.39 13.20 13.77
N THR A 641 10.25 13.80 12.95
CA THR A 641 10.02 13.96 11.51
C THR A 641 11.00 13.09 10.72
N SER A 642 10.91 13.17 9.39
CA SER A 642 11.88 12.56 8.49
C SER A 642 13.31 13.10 8.61
N ALA A 643 13.56 14.14 9.41
CA ALA A 643 14.91 14.51 9.80
C ALA A 643 15.64 13.39 10.55
N LEU A 644 14.91 12.53 11.28
CA LEU A 644 15.47 11.41 12.03
C LEU A 644 16.16 10.38 11.12
N PRO A 645 15.49 9.73 10.14
CA PRO A 645 16.14 8.77 9.26
C PRO A 645 17.28 9.37 8.42
N VAL A 646 17.18 10.65 8.04
CA VAL A 646 18.25 11.37 7.33
C VAL A 646 19.49 11.52 8.23
N GLN A 647 19.31 11.86 9.50
CA GLN A 647 20.40 12.00 10.47
C GLN A 647 21.05 10.64 10.77
N VAL A 648 20.25 9.57 10.86
CA VAL A 648 20.78 8.21 11.02
C VAL A 648 21.63 7.80 9.82
N LEU A 649 21.16 8.05 8.58
CA LEU A 649 21.95 7.75 7.39
C LEU A 649 23.27 8.55 7.35
N LYS A 650 23.25 9.80 7.80
CA LYS A 650 24.48 10.60 7.94
C LYS A 650 25.49 9.94 8.88
N GLY A 651 25.04 9.43 10.03
CA GLY A 651 25.90 8.73 10.97
C GLY A 651 26.47 7.42 10.43
N MET A 652 25.80 6.79 9.45
CA MET A 652 26.29 5.60 8.75
C MET A 652 27.36 5.89 7.70
N ALA A 653 27.60 7.16 7.32
CA ALA A 653 28.52 7.47 6.23
C ALA A 653 29.93 6.84 6.39
N PRO A 654 30.60 6.90 7.57
CA PRO A 654 31.90 6.26 7.75
C PRO A 654 31.91 4.74 7.55
N LEU A 655 30.77 4.07 7.77
CA LEU A 655 30.62 2.62 7.58
C LEU A 655 30.32 2.26 6.13
N LEU A 656 29.58 3.12 5.43
CA LEU A 656 29.19 2.89 4.03
C LEU A 656 30.29 3.30 3.06
N MET A 657 31.07 4.34 3.35
CA MET A 657 32.05 4.90 2.40
C MET A 657 33.09 3.88 1.89
N PRO A 658 33.71 3.01 2.72
CA PRO A 658 34.64 2.00 2.22
C PRO A 658 34.03 1.07 1.16
N TYR A 659 32.76 0.69 1.38
CA TYR A 659 32.02 -0.11 0.41
C TYR A 659 31.69 0.67 -0.87
N LEU A 660 31.23 1.93 -0.73
CA LEU A 660 30.84 2.78 -1.85
C LEU A 660 32.02 3.19 -2.74
N GLN A 661 33.25 3.26 -2.19
CA GLN A 661 34.47 3.59 -2.92
C GLN A 661 35.13 2.37 -3.57
N GLY A 662 34.66 1.15 -3.28
CA GLY A 662 35.22 -0.09 -3.83
C GLY A 662 36.46 -0.61 -3.10
N ASP A 663 36.75 -0.12 -1.88
CA ASP A 663 37.91 -0.56 -1.08
C ASP A 663 37.73 -1.95 -0.45
N GLU A 664 36.50 -2.48 -0.42
CA GLU A 664 36.26 -3.91 -0.14
C GLU A 664 36.14 -4.68 -1.46
N GLN A 665 37.29 -5.18 -1.90
CA GLN A 665 37.49 -6.32 -2.82
C GLN A 665 36.34 -6.59 -3.79
N ASN A 666 36.54 -6.15 -5.03
CA ASN A 666 35.92 -6.71 -6.21
C ASN A 666 35.64 -8.23 -6.07
N ALA A 667 34.38 -8.59 -6.38
CA ALA A 667 33.94 -9.90 -6.84
C ALA A 667 33.58 -10.99 -5.81
N CYS A 668 32.32 -10.98 -5.37
CA CYS A 668 31.48 -12.19 -5.53
C CYS A 668 31.01 -12.32 -7.00
N VAL A 669 31.94 -12.21 -7.96
CA VAL A 669 31.70 -12.67 -9.33
C VAL A 669 32.09 -14.13 -9.29
N SER A 670 31.10 -15.01 -9.45
CA SER A 670 31.39 -16.43 -9.54
C SER A 670 32.41 -16.65 -10.64
N SER A 671 33.55 -17.23 -10.33
CA SER A 671 34.49 -17.69 -11.34
C SER A 671 33.74 -18.64 -12.28
N THR A 672 33.45 -18.17 -13.49
CA THR A 672 33.15 -19.04 -14.62
C THR A 672 34.48 -19.73 -14.96
N GLY A 673 34.72 -20.86 -14.29
CA GLY A 673 35.77 -21.78 -14.66
C GLY A 673 35.50 -22.28 -16.07
N LYS A 674 36.50 -22.14 -16.94
CA LYS A 674 36.61 -22.87 -18.20
C LYS A 674 36.73 -24.37 -17.93
#